data_AF-A0A4R9A149-F1
#
_entry.id   AF-A0A4R9A149-F1
#
_cell.length_a   1.000
_cell.length_b   1.000
_cell.length_c   1.000
_cell.angle_alpha   90.00
_cell.angle_beta   90.00
_cell.angle_gamma   90.00
#
_symmetry.space_group_name_H-M   'P 1'
#
loop_
_entity.id
_entity.type
_entity.pdbx_description
1 polymer ?
#
loop_
_entity_poly.entity_id
_entity_poly.type
_entity_poly.pdbx_seq_one_letter_code
_entity_poly.pdbx_strand_id
1 'polypeptide(L)'
;MPLPRMGVAVPWCAASLLMEYVGVSVREATPVNHAPSALLRRCTAAIIIPLLVLAGIVLPTSTFTAQAASPAAMLAASAQGAAMAADPADPRQSVIVQAASSAAGVALAEAQSRAGVRIDNRYRAAFAGFSAELTAAQIAHLRSSPLVERVELDTATHIDTLQPDAPWGLDRIDQHSSALSGTYDYGTSGAGVTVYVIDSGIRLTHTEFGGRATSGYDFVDDDSDASDCNGHGTHVSGTIGGTTYGIAKSVSMVALRVFDCGGSGYVSDLIAAVDWVVTYRSGPSVINISGGGESNALLDEAVENASAAGVPVVVAAGNRSQDSCGTASPAETPAAITVGATDAGDYRASYSNFGECVDLFAPGSGVRSSFIGSDTDNTLMSGTSMAAPHVTGAVARYLQVNASSTPAQIDDFLSAQATQGVVFDARSTSNYLLYVSPGNSDVSLGNSDVTPPTVTSRVPVVNARSISQTANISATFSEPVINVTASSFSLRSKTATVAAAVTYASGTNVATLNPSSTLAADTLYTVTVTGVRDIAGNVIAGTSWSFQSGPAPTIIAAVPRTDARAISRTANVTVTFSEPVTKVSTTTITMKTGTTLVPAAVTYDATTRTATLNPTATLGADRLFSVNVAGLLDAVGNPLVPTSWSFTSGPVPTITSVSPASGATSVRRAANATATFSEAIIGVSASTVKLTNASTGTVITAVRSFNSTTKVLTINPSVTLASNTLYRVTITGGTSAVRDAAGNPLATKTWTFRTGSSI
;
A
#
# COMPACT_ATOMS: atom_id res chain seq x y z
N MET A 1 -19.77 61.43 -42.32
CA MET A 1 -21.25 61.48 -42.37
C MET A 1 -21.74 60.35 -43.25
N PRO A 2 -22.87 59.67 -42.94
CA PRO A 2 -23.61 59.60 -41.66
C PRO A 2 -23.30 58.22 -40.97
N LEU A 3 -23.91 57.66 -39.90
CA LEU A 3 -25.03 57.97 -38.99
C LEU A 3 -26.47 57.73 -39.52
N PRO A 4 -27.51 57.71 -38.65
CA PRO A 4 -27.57 57.46 -37.20
C PRO A 4 -27.86 55.95 -36.89
N ARG A 5 -27.85 55.35 -35.68
CA ARG A 5 -28.40 55.69 -34.32
C ARG A 5 -29.96 55.70 -34.28
N MET A 6 -30.68 55.29 -33.22
CA MET A 6 -30.36 54.83 -31.85
C MET A 6 -31.56 54.10 -31.18
N GLY A 7 -31.36 53.46 -30.00
CA GLY A 7 -32.42 52.96 -29.09
C GLY A 7 -32.17 51.51 -28.62
N VAL A 8 -31.66 51.16 -27.43
CA VAL A 8 -31.90 51.54 -26.01
C VAL A 8 -33.12 50.83 -25.39
N ALA A 9 -32.85 49.94 -24.43
CA ALA A 9 -33.77 49.45 -23.39
C ALA A 9 -32.96 49.04 -22.14
N VAL A 10 -33.52 49.24 -20.94
CA VAL A 10 -32.93 48.85 -19.63
C VAL A 10 -34.06 48.36 -18.69
N PRO A 11 -33.78 47.92 -17.45
CA PRO A 11 -34.09 46.57 -16.97
C PRO A 11 -35.49 46.42 -16.32
N TRP A 12 -35.83 45.20 -15.91
CA TRP A 12 -36.94 44.90 -15.00
C TRP A 12 -36.44 44.31 -13.68
N CYS A 13 -37.23 44.50 -12.62
CA CYS A 13 -36.87 44.21 -11.23
C CYS A 13 -37.74 43.07 -10.63
N ALA A 14 -37.55 42.80 -9.34
CA ALA A 14 -37.92 41.55 -8.67
C ALA A 14 -39.39 41.43 -8.17
N ALA A 15 -39.66 40.25 -7.60
CA ALA A 15 -40.64 39.90 -6.55
C ALA A 15 -42.06 39.42 -6.94
N SER A 16 -42.39 38.19 -6.51
CA SER A 16 -43.71 37.63 -6.16
C SER A 16 -43.56 36.15 -5.73
N LEU A 17 -44.48 35.49 -5.00
CA LEU A 17 -45.16 35.86 -3.75
C LEU A 17 -45.64 34.55 -3.02
N LEU A 18 -46.08 34.70 -1.77
CA LEU A 18 -46.57 33.72 -0.78
C LEU A 18 -47.71 32.73 -1.17
N MET A 19 -47.96 31.79 -0.23
CA MET A 19 -49.16 30.92 -0.02
C MET A 19 -49.25 29.63 -0.88
N GLU A 20 -49.93 28.54 -0.45
CA GLU A 20 -50.81 28.33 0.73
C GLU A 20 -50.71 26.89 1.35
N TYR A 21 -51.64 26.53 2.25
CA TYR A 21 -51.57 25.43 3.21
C TYR A 21 -52.80 24.50 3.12
N VAL A 22 -52.63 23.22 2.74
CA VAL A 22 -53.66 22.16 2.89
C VAL A 22 -52.98 20.83 3.24
N GLY A 23 -53.57 20.07 4.16
CA GLY A 23 -53.08 18.73 4.54
C GLY A 23 -54.18 17.66 4.55
N VAL A 24 -53.77 16.39 4.55
CA VAL A 24 -54.64 15.20 4.71
C VAL A 24 -53.99 14.25 5.72
N SER A 25 -54.80 13.48 6.47
CA SER A 25 -54.38 12.77 7.69
C SER A 25 -54.73 11.28 7.68
N VAL A 26 -53.83 10.47 8.24
CA VAL A 26 -54.04 9.09 8.75
C VAL A 26 -53.18 9.00 10.03
N ARG A 27 -53.73 9.07 11.26
CA ARG A 27 -54.38 7.99 12.05
C ARG A 27 -53.49 6.75 12.24
N GLU A 28 -53.34 6.13 13.41
CA GLU A 28 -53.78 6.46 14.77
C GLU A 28 -53.03 5.59 15.82
N ALA A 29 -53.13 6.02 17.09
CA ALA A 29 -53.03 5.26 18.36
C ALA A 29 -51.66 5.22 19.10
N THR A 30 -51.58 5.39 20.43
CA THR A 30 -52.54 5.93 21.43
C THR A 30 -51.75 6.39 22.68
N PRO A 31 -52.11 7.49 23.37
CA PRO A 31 -51.47 7.93 24.62
C PRO A 31 -52.13 7.35 25.88
N VAL A 32 -51.42 7.38 27.01
CA VAL A 32 -51.95 7.12 28.37
C VAL A 32 -51.50 8.24 29.32
N ASN A 33 -52.30 8.52 30.36
CA ASN A 33 -52.35 9.81 31.06
C ASN A 33 -51.84 9.79 32.52
N HIS A 34 -51.29 10.94 32.93
CA HIS A 34 -51.41 11.59 34.26
C HIS A 34 -50.85 10.93 35.55
N ALA A 35 -49.93 11.66 36.20
CA ALA A 35 -49.83 12.12 37.60
C ALA A 35 -50.91 11.75 38.67
N PRO A 36 -50.77 12.02 40.01
CA PRO A 36 -49.69 12.74 40.74
C PRO A 36 -49.24 12.15 42.14
N SER A 37 -48.30 12.86 42.77
CA SER A 37 -47.95 13.05 44.21
C SER A 37 -48.66 12.34 45.40
N ALA A 38 -47.88 11.80 46.35
CA ALA A 38 -48.10 11.78 47.84
C ALA A 38 -46.81 11.26 48.56
N LEU A 39 -46.19 11.89 49.58
CA LEU A 39 -46.59 12.21 50.98
C LEU A 39 -46.72 10.97 51.90
N LEU A 40 -46.21 10.89 53.16
CA LEU A 40 -45.34 11.72 54.03
C LEU A 40 -45.05 10.91 55.34
N ARG A 41 -44.04 11.30 56.18
CA ARG A 41 -43.99 11.34 57.69
C ARG A 41 -42.58 11.00 58.26
N ARG A 42 -42.05 11.59 59.34
CA ARG A 42 -42.49 12.74 60.20
C ARG A 42 -41.36 13.28 61.12
N CYS A 43 -41.45 14.58 61.47
CA CYS A 43 -40.94 15.25 62.70
C CYS A 43 -39.39 15.38 62.88
N THR A 44 -38.84 16.44 63.52
CA THR A 44 -39.47 17.50 64.36
C THR A 44 -38.81 18.90 64.19
N ALA A 45 -39.60 19.94 64.48
CA ALA A 45 -39.33 21.40 64.53
C ALA A 45 -38.53 21.85 65.79
N ALA A 46 -38.10 23.12 66.02
CA ALA A 46 -37.73 24.32 65.22
C ALA A 46 -37.31 25.50 66.16
N ILE A 47 -37.14 26.74 65.62
CA ILE A 47 -37.05 28.08 66.29
C ILE A 47 -35.64 28.51 66.80
N ILE A 48 -34.78 29.30 66.12
CA ILE A 48 -34.77 30.73 65.68
C ILE A 48 -34.48 31.83 66.76
N ILE A 49 -33.28 32.46 66.66
CA ILE A 49 -32.89 33.90 66.92
C ILE A 49 -32.96 34.46 68.38
N PRO A 50 -32.18 35.50 68.83
CA PRO A 50 -31.14 36.37 68.20
C PRO A 50 -29.74 36.52 68.91
N LEU A 51 -28.73 36.94 68.11
CA LEU A 51 -27.75 38.04 68.28
C LEU A 51 -27.46 38.70 69.69
N LEU A 52 -26.19 38.70 70.19
CA LEU A 52 -25.34 39.90 70.55
C LEU A 52 -23.96 39.61 71.23
N VAL A 53 -22.93 40.39 70.84
CA VAL A 53 -21.83 41.06 71.62
C VAL A 53 -21.05 40.36 72.77
N LEU A 54 -19.76 40.06 72.48
CA LEU A 54 -18.50 40.56 73.07
C LEU A 54 -18.19 40.64 74.61
N ALA A 55 -16.92 40.27 74.95
CA ALA A 55 -15.99 40.84 75.95
C ALA A 55 -15.65 40.07 77.28
N GLY A 56 -14.43 40.31 77.82
CA GLY A 56 -13.88 39.79 79.11
C GLY A 56 -13.09 38.48 78.98
N ILE A 57 -11.76 38.43 78.76
CA ILE A 57 -10.59 38.90 79.55
C ILE A 57 -10.38 38.14 80.87
N VAL A 58 -9.28 37.36 80.96
CA VAL A 58 -8.23 37.30 82.03
C VAL A 58 -7.42 35.98 81.90
N LEU A 59 -6.09 36.07 81.88
CA LEU A 59 -5.14 34.94 82.00
C LEU A 59 -4.67 34.77 83.46
N PRO A 60 -4.12 33.61 83.86
CA PRO A 60 -2.69 33.63 84.19
C PRO A 60 -1.87 32.35 83.89
N THR A 61 -0.72 32.57 83.25
CA THR A 61 0.62 31.96 83.49
C THR A 61 0.80 30.47 83.88
N SER A 62 1.44 29.74 82.94
CA SER A 62 2.76 29.08 83.11
C SER A 62 2.93 27.68 83.72
N THR A 63 3.51 26.80 82.87
CA THR A 63 4.57 25.79 83.14
C THR A 63 4.33 24.61 84.11
N PHE A 64 4.43 23.39 83.58
CA PHE A 64 5.33 22.33 84.07
C PHE A 64 5.71 21.36 82.93
N THR A 65 6.66 20.44 83.14
CA THR A 65 7.42 19.74 82.09
C THR A 65 7.50 18.21 82.24
N ALA A 66 7.74 17.51 81.13
CA ALA A 66 8.13 16.08 81.03
C ALA A 66 7.02 15.05 81.40
N GLN A 67 7.13 13.75 81.12
CA GLN A 67 8.27 12.96 80.61
C GLN A 67 7.84 11.83 79.66
N ALA A 68 8.80 11.21 78.95
CA ALA A 68 8.58 10.24 77.87
C ALA A 68 8.41 8.77 78.32
N ALA A 69 7.90 7.94 77.40
CA ALA A 69 8.09 6.49 77.36
C ALA A 69 8.73 6.09 76.01
N SER A 70 9.36 4.91 75.94
CA SER A 70 10.33 4.54 74.88
C SER A 70 9.92 3.32 74.03
N PRO A 71 10.64 3.00 72.92
CA PRO A 71 10.07 2.23 71.80
C PRO A 71 10.28 0.71 71.83
N ALA A 72 9.61 0.06 70.87
CA ALA A 72 9.94 -1.23 70.24
C ALA A 72 9.73 -2.54 71.06
N ALA A 73 8.64 -3.24 70.72
CA ALA A 73 8.65 -4.69 70.55
C ALA A 73 7.63 -5.14 69.48
N MET A 74 8.11 -5.99 68.57
CA MET A 74 7.44 -6.72 67.48
C MET A 74 5.91 -6.91 67.50
N LEU A 75 5.29 -6.71 66.33
CA LEU A 75 4.37 -7.70 65.73
C LEU A 75 4.55 -7.67 64.21
N ALA A 76 4.94 -8.81 63.61
CA ALA A 76 5.33 -8.91 62.21
C ALA A 76 4.44 -9.90 61.44
N ALA A 77 3.38 -9.37 60.82
CA ALA A 77 2.57 -10.00 59.76
C ALA A 77 1.71 -8.90 59.11
N SER A 78 1.46 -8.87 57.80
CA SER A 78 1.96 -9.70 56.69
C SER A 78 2.14 -8.85 55.43
N ALA A 79 3.25 -9.04 54.71
CA ALA A 79 3.54 -8.30 53.48
C ALA A 79 3.52 -9.25 52.26
N GLN A 80 2.43 -9.26 51.50
CA GLN A 80 2.29 -9.89 50.17
C GLN A 80 0.97 -9.47 49.53
N GLY A 81 1.00 -9.06 48.25
CA GLY A 81 -0.19 -8.62 47.50
C GLY A 81 -0.55 -7.14 47.77
N ALA A 82 -0.61 -6.25 46.78
CA ALA A 82 -0.30 -6.40 45.36
C ALA A 82 0.58 -5.25 44.87
N ALA A 83 1.54 -5.55 44.00
CA ALA A 83 2.01 -4.54 43.06
C ALA A 83 0.87 -4.33 42.06
N MET A 84 0.30 -3.13 41.99
CA MET A 84 -0.58 -2.78 40.88
C MET A 84 0.27 -2.73 39.62
N ALA A 85 0.00 -3.65 38.69
CA ALA A 85 0.49 -3.52 37.32
C ALA A 85 -0.05 -2.22 36.75
N ALA A 86 0.80 -1.44 36.08
CA ALA A 86 0.36 -0.21 35.43
C ALA A 86 -0.59 -0.57 34.28
N ASP A 87 -1.81 -0.05 34.33
CA ASP A 87 -2.72 -0.05 33.19
C ASP A 87 -2.17 0.94 32.14
N PRO A 88 -1.98 0.53 30.87
CA PRO A 88 -1.57 1.43 29.80
C PRO A 88 -2.56 2.58 29.50
N ALA A 89 -3.76 2.58 30.10
CA ALA A 89 -4.83 3.55 29.84
C ALA A 89 -5.06 4.62 30.95
N ASP A 90 -4.28 4.65 32.04
CA ASP A 90 -4.44 5.67 33.11
C ASP A 90 -3.76 7.00 32.74
N PRO A 91 -4.50 8.09 32.45
CA PRO A 91 -3.92 9.35 32.00
C PRO A 91 -3.09 10.02 33.09
N ARG A 92 -1.87 10.42 32.74
CA ARG A 92 -0.96 11.17 33.61
C ARG A 92 -1.10 12.67 33.41
N GLN A 93 -0.70 13.41 34.44
CA GLN A 93 -0.64 14.86 34.46
C GLN A 93 0.69 15.29 35.08
N SER A 94 1.40 16.19 34.41
CA SER A 94 2.49 16.96 35.02
C SER A 94 1.94 17.78 36.19
N VAL A 95 2.55 17.62 37.35
CA VAL A 95 2.18 18.36 38.57
C VAL A 95 3.40 18.93 39.29
N ILE A 96 3.20 20.07 39.95
CA ILE A 96 4.14 20.66 40.89
C ILE A 96 3.69 20.32 42.31
N VAL A 97 4.52 19.53 43.00
CA VAL A 97 4.29 19.09 44.39
C VAL A 97 5.14 19.94 45.32
N GLN A 98 4.51 20.79 46.14
CA GLN A 98 5.18 21.44 47.27
C GLN A 98 5.06 20.56 48.52
N ALA A 99 6.16 20.38 49.23
CA ALA A 99 6.21 19.70 50.51
C ALA A 99 6.20 20.69 51.68
N ALA A 100 5.60 20.28 52.80
CA ALA A 100 5.49 21.08 54.02
C ALA A 100 6.85 21.39 54.70
N SER A 101 7.94 20.75 54.28
CA SER A 101 9.30 21.08 54.71
C SER A 101 10.37 20.55 53.75
N SER A 102 11.61 21.04 53.85
CA SER A 102 12.77 20.55 53.08
C SER A 102 13.08 19.07 53.32
N ALA A 103 12.84 18.56 54.53
CA ALA A 103 12.99 17.14 54.84
C ALA A 103 11.87 16.30 54.18
N ALA A 104 10.62 16.79 54.26
CA ALA A 104 9.47 16.17 53.60
C ALA A 104 9.64 16.11 52.08
N GLY A 105 10.14 17.18 51.45
CA GLY A 105 10.36 17.24 50.00
C GLY A 105 11.39 16.23 49.50
N VAL A 106 12.47 16.00 50.27
CA VAL A 106 13.44 14.92 49.96
C VAL A 106 12.79 13.54 50.13
N ALA A 107 12.11 13.30 51.27
CA ALA A 107 11.50 12.01 51.57
C ALA A 107 10.40 11.61 50.56
N LEU A 108 9.52 12.54 50.18
CA LEU A 108 8.47 12.33 49.18
C LEU A 108 9.05 12.02 47.80
N ALA A 109 9.99 12.85 47.33
CA ALA A 109 10.59 12.66 46.00
C ALA A 109 11.49 11.41 45.94
N GLU A 110 12.02 10.91 47.07
CA GLU A 110 12.63 9.57 47.13
C GLU A 110 11.59 8.45 47.13
N ALA A 111 10.49 8.58 47.88
CA ALA A 111 9.44 7.58 47.93
C ALA A 111 8.76 7.38 46.56
N GLN A 112 8.49 8.46 45.84
CA GLN A 112 7.95 8.42 44.49
C GLN A 112 8.94 7.80 43.49
N SER A 113 10.24 8.13 43.54
CA SER A 113 11.25 7.44 42.72
C SER A 113 11.36 5.94 43.04
N ARG A 114 11.21 5.52 44.31
CA ARG A 114 11.13 4.09 44.68
C ARG A 114 9.85 3.41 44.17
N ALA A 115 8.78 4.16 43.93
CA ALA A 115 7.54 3.70 43.31
C ALA A 115 7.56 3.78 41.76
N GLY A 116 8.72 4.05 41.14
CA GLY A 116 8.88 4.10 39.68
C GLY A 116 8.45 5.41 39.02
N VAL A 117 8.17 6.46 39.79
CA VAL A 117 7.89 7.80 39.25
C VAL A 117 9.19 8.49 38.85
N ARG A 118 9.28 8.94 37.59
CA ARG A 118 10.31 9.87 37.14
C ARG A 118 10.07 11.23 37.80
N ILE A 119 11.10 11.79 38.42
CA ILE A 119 11.05 13.12 39.03
C ILE A 119 11.79 14.06 38.08
N ASP A 120 11.06 14.99 37.48
CA ASP A 120 11.56 15.84 36.40
C ASP A 120 12.38 17.01 36.94
N ASN A 121 11.87 17.70 37.97
CA ASN A 121 12.61 18.74 38.69
C ASN A 121 12.56 18.52 40.21
N ARG A 122 13.56 19.03 40.95
CA ARG A 122 13.58 19.02 42.43
C ARG A 122 13.85 20.41 42.99
N TYR A 123 12.86 21.00 43.63
CA TYR A 123 12.91 22.34 44.21
C TYR A 123 13.45 22.29 45.65
N ARG A 124 14.38 23.20 45.95
CA ARG A 124 15.04 23.30 47.27
C ARG A 124 15.15 24.72 47.84
N ALA A 125 15.25 25.74 46.97
CA ALA A 125 15.50 27.12 47.37
C ALA A 125 14.25 28.01 47.34
N ALA A 126 13.49 28.00 46.24
CA ALA A 126 12.22 28.75 46.13
C ALA A 126 11.13 28.15 47.03
N PHE A 127 11.06 26.81 47.08
CA PHE A 127 10.31 26.01 48.04
C PHE A 127 10.90 24.59 48.07
N ALA A 128 10.49 23.78 49.03
CA ALA A 128 10.79 22.35 49.05
C ALA A 128 9.76 21.60 48.21
N GLY A 129 10.18 20.83 47.20
CA GLY A 129 9.23 20.15 46.33
C GLY A 129 9.85 19.45 45.12
N PHE A 130 9.01 19.04 44.19
CA PHE A 130 9.40 18.45 42.91
C PHE A 130 8.31 18.62 41.84
N SER A 131 8.65 18.42 40.57
CA SER A 131 7.65 18.16 39.52
C SER A 131 7.78 16.73 38.99
N ALA A 132 6.66 16.14 38.57
CA ALA A 132 6.58 14.76 38.08
C ALA A 132 5.30 14.49 37.26
N GLU A 133 5.39 13.54 36.34
CA GLU A 133 4.25 12.95 35.62
C GLU A 133 3.54 11.86 36.43
N LEU A 134 2.37 12.18 37.00
CA LEU A 134 1.61 11.34 37.93
C LEU A 134 0.21 10.99 37.42
N THR A 135 -0.30 9.81 37.75
CA THR A 135 -1.72 9.48 37.48
C THR A 135 -2.65 10.12 38.51
N ALA A 136 -3.94 10.23 38.19
CA ALA A 136 -4.94 10.84 39.07
C ALA A 136 -4.98 10.20 40.48
N ALA A 137 -4.77 8.88 40.58
CA ALA A 137 -4.68 8.17 41.85
C ALA A 137 -3.43 8.57 42.67
N GLN A 138 -2.29 8.77 42.00
CA GLN A 138 -1.05 9.21 42.65
C GLN A 138 -1.16 10.67 43.15
N ILE A 139 -1.81 11.54 42.37
CA ILE A 139 -2.10 12.93 42.73
C ILE A 139 -3.03 12.98 43.96
N ALA A 140 -4.11 12.19 43.97
CA ALA A 140 -5.02 12.09 45.12
C ALA A 140 -4.32 11.54 46.39
N HIS A 141 -3.41 10.57 46.23
CA HIS A 141 -2.62 10.06 47.34
C HIS A 141 -1.65 11.11 47.90
N LEU A 142 -0.96 11.88 47.04
CA LEU A 142 -0.10 12.97 47.51
C LEU A 142 -0.90 14.09 48.20
N ARG A 143 -2.05 14.49 47.64
CA ARG A 143 -2.95 15.50 48.24
C ARG A 143 -3.54 15.09 49.60
N SER A 144 -3.46 13.82 49.99
CA SER A 144 -3.86 13.32 51.32
C SER A 144 -2.69 13.07 52.28
N SER A 145 -1.44 13.38 51.88
CA SER A 145 -0.25 13.18 52.69
C SER A 145 0.07 14.41 53.56
N PRO A 146 0.27 14.28 54.89
CA PRO A 146 0.65 15.40 55.77
C PRO A 146 2.10 15.90 55.56
N LEU A 147 2.80 15.36 54.55
CA LEU A 147 4.11 15.82 54.11
C LEU A 147 4.00 16.81 52.92
N VAL A 148 2.83 16.93 52.31
CA VAL A 148 2.53 17.76 51.14
C VAL A 148 1.78 19.01 51.57
N GLU A 149 2.21 20.17 51.09
CA GLU A 149 1.57 21.47 51.32
C GLU A 149 0.49 21.74 50.27
N ARG A 150 0.85 21.52 48.99
CA ARG A 150 -0.07 21.61 47.83
C ARG A 150 0.42 20.75 46.66
N VAL A 151 -0.50 20.39 45.78
CA VAL A 151 -0.21 19.78 44.47
C VAL A 151 -0.99 20.54 43.42
N GLU A 152 -0.29 21.34 42.64
CA GLU A 152 -0.85 22.08 41.50
C GLU A 152 -0.59 21.31 40.20
N LEU A 153 -1.40 21.55 39.17
CA LEU A 153 -1.06 21.16 37.80
C LEU A 153 0.13 22.02 37.33
N ASP A 154 1.05 21.42 36.58
CA ASP A 154 2.07 22.18 35.86
C ASP A 154 1.42 22.77 34.59
N THR A 155 1.56 24.08 34.37
CA THR A 155 0.86 24.80 33.29
C THR A 155 1.88 25.51 32.41
N ALA A 156 1.83 25.26 31.10
CA ALA A 156 2.75 25.86 30.14
C ALA A 156 2.65 27.40 30.13
N THR A 157 3.78 28.06 29.88
CA THR A 157 3.92 29.52 29.81
C THR A 157 4.72 29.91 28.58
N HIS A 158 4.22 30.88 27.81
CA HIS A 158 4.72 31.23 26.48
C HIS A 158 5.16 32.69 26.40
N ILE A 159 5.85 33.05 25.32
CA ILE A 159 6.23 34.44 24.96
C ILE A 159 5.19 34.96 23.95
N ASP A 160 5.08 36.28 23.75
CA ASP A 160 3.96 37.00 23.10
C ASP A 160 3.70 36.72 21.58
N THR A 161 3.58 35.45 21.20
CA THR A 161 3.19 34.96 19.86
C THR A 161 1.73 34.51 19.78
N LEU A 162 0.99 34.55 20.89
CA LEU A 162 -0.42 34.16 20.95
C LEU A 162 -1.34 35.37 20.67
N GLN A 163 -2.11 35.32 19.58
CA GLN A 163 -3.23 36.22 19.32
C GLN A 163 -4.51 35.69 20.00
N PRO A 164 -5.15 36.45 20.91
CA PRO A 164 -6.53 36.18 21.33
C PRO A 164 -7.55 36.69 20.32
N ASP A 165 -8.81 36.25 20.44
CA ASP A 165 -9.94 36.61 19.57
C ASP A 165 -9.62 36.37 18.07
N ALA A 166 -8.96 35.25 17.79
CA ALA A 166 -8.49 34.93 16.45
C ALA A 166 -9.66 34.66 15.47
N PRO A 167 -9.59 35.12 14.21
CA PRO A 167 -10.49 34.69 13.15
C PRO A 167 -10.43 33.16 12.99
N TRP A 168 -11.59 32.52 12.78
CA TRP A 168 -11.71 31.06 12.72
C TRP A 168 -10.73 30.37 11.75
N GLY A 169 -10.33 31.04 10.66
CA GLY A 169 -9.37 30.50 9.69
C GLY A 169 -7.93 30.42 10.21
N LEU A 170 -7.55 31.28 11.17
CA LEU A 170 -6.26 31.20 11.87
C LEU A 170 -6.30 30.11 12.95
N ASP A 171 -7.32 30.19 13.81
CA ASP A 171 -7.64 29.26 14.91
C ASP A 171 -7.99 27.83 14.45
N ARG A 172 -8.26 27.64 13.15
CA ARG A 172 -8.41 26.30 12.55
C ARG A 172 -7.08 25.70 12.14
N ILE A 173 -6.07 26.48 11.76
CA ILE A 173 -4.85 25.96 11.15
C ILE A 173 -3.70 25.75 12.14
N ASP A 174 -3.71 26.33 13.35
CA ASP A 174 -2.70 26.03 14.38
C ASP A 174 -3.06 24.87 15.32
N GLN A 175 -4.17 24.16 15.02
CA GLN A 175 -4.61 22.97 15.75
C GLN A 175 -5.15 21.85 14.85
N HIS A 176 -4.79 20.60 15.15
CA HIS A 176 -5.42 19.43 14.51
C HIS A 176 -6.87 19.18 14.97
N SER A 177 -7.24 19.71 16.13
CA SER A 177 -8.61 19.68 16.67
C SER A 177 -9.56 20.48 15.77
N SER A 178 -10.79 19.99 15.58
CA SER A 178 -11.90 20.78 15.01
C SER A 178 -12.67 21.59 16.06
N ALA A 179 -12.43 21.34 17.35
CA ALA A 179 -12.90 22.23 18.42
C ALA A 179 -11.93 23.40 18.56
N LEU A 180 -12.32 24.54 17.99
CA LEU A 180 -11.60 25.82 17.96
C LEU A 180 -11.26 26.38 19.36
N SER A 181 -10.11 27.04 19.49
CA SER A 181 -9.58 27.58 20.75
C SER A 181 -9.95 29.04 21.02
N GLY A 182 -10.28 29.81 19.98
CA GLY A 182 -10.41 31.26 20.01
C GLY A 182 -9.07 32.02 19.93
N THR A 183 -7.97 31.32 19.63
CA THR A 183 -6.61 31.89 19.62
C THR A 183 -5.83 31.51 18.37
N TYR A 184 -4.69 32.16 18.12
CA TYR A 184 -3.74 31.77 17.07
C TYR A 184 -2.31 32.01 17.58
N ASP A 185 -1.54 30.96 17.84
CA ASP A 185 -0.11 31.08 18.14
C ASP A 185 0.67 31.13 16.83
N TYR A 186 1.02 32.35 16.41
CA TYR A 186 1.68 32.55 15.14
C TYR A 186 3.15 32.15 15.18
N GLY A 187 3.79 31.92 16.34
CA GLY A 187 5.18 31.45 16.39
C GLY A 187 6.19 32.33 15.65
N THR A 188 6.53 31.94 14.42
CA THR A 188 7.32 32.77 13.49
C THR A 188 6.41 33.69 12.66
N SER A 189 6.87 34.88 12.30
CA SER A 189 6.01 35.88 11.65
C SER A 189 6.24 36.04 10.15
N GLY A 190 7.02 35.16 9.51
CA GLY A 190 7.46 35.31 8.11
C GLY A 190 8.47 36.45 7.90
N ALA A 191 9.13 36.91 8.95
CA ALA A 191 10.08 38.01 8.90
C ALA A 191 11.29 37.66 8.01
N GLY A 192 11.65 38.56 7.10
CA GLY A 192 12.74 38.36 6.14
C GLY A 192 12.37 37.58 4.88
N VAL A 193 11.10 37.21 4.71
CA VAL A 193 10.55 36.58 3.50
C VAL A 193 9.72 37.61 2.71
N THR A 194 9.77 37.52 1.38
CA THR A 194 8.95 38.35 0.48
C THR A 194 7.88 37.52 -0.22
N VAL A 195 6.62 37.94 -0.10
CA VAL A 195 5.51 37.35 -0.85
C VAL A 195 5.20 38.25 -2.05
N TYR A 196 5.14 37.67 -3.24
CA TYR A 196 4.70 38.36 -4.45
C TYR A 196 3.23 38.00 -4.72
N VAL A 197 2.35 38.99 -4.61
CA VAL A 197 0.90 38.81 -4.73
C VAL A 197 0.48 39.22 -6.14
N ILE A 198 0.19 38.22 -6.97
CA ILE A 198 -0.24 38.39 -8.36
C ILE A 198 -1.78 38.40 -8.36
N ASP A 199 -2.38 39.60 -8.37
CA ASP A 199 -3.81 39.79 -8.11
C ASP A 199 -4.31 41.16 -8.65
N SER A 200 -5.36 41.77 -8.06
CA SER A 200 -5.91 43.08 -8.43
C SER A 200 -5.12 44.29 -7.89
N GLY A 201 -3.88 44.08 -7.41
CA GLY A 201 -3.08 45.07 -6.68
C GLY A 201 -3.24 44.98 -5.15
N ILE A 202 -2.59 45.87 -4.39
CA ILE A 202 -2.75 45.95 -2.92
C ILE A 202 -3.00 47.40 -2.48
N ARG A 203 -3.96 47.62 -1.58
CA ARG A 203 -4.20 48.93 -0.94
C ARG A 203 -3.14 49.23 0.12
N LEU A 204 -1.95 49.64 -0.31
CA LEU A 204 -0.72 49.70 0.51
C LEU A 204 -0.83 50.44 1.86
N THR A 205 -1.67 51.47 1.95
CA THR A 205 -1.83 52.28 3.18
C THR A 205 -2.72 51.64 4.25
N HIS A 206 -3.32 50.48 3.98
CA HIS A 206 -4.19 49.78 4.92
C HIS A 206 -3.45 49.39 6.21
N THR A 207 -4.05 49.64 7.39
CA THR A 207 -3.37 49.54 8.69
C THR A 207 -2.83 48.14 8.97
N GLU A 208 -3.53 47.10 8.48
CA GLU A 208 -3.09 45.70 8.57
C GLU A 208 -1.68 45.44 8.02
N PHE A 209 -1.20 46.24 7.07
CA PHE A 209 0.12 46.06 6.46
C PHE A 209 1.22 46.82 7.21
N GLY A 210 0.90 47.95 7.85
CA GLY A 210 1.87 48.74 8.62
C GLY A 210 3.10 49.19 7.81
N GLY A 211 2.98 49.37 6.50
CA GLY A 211 4.09 49.68 5.59
C GLY A 211 4.88 48.48 5.05
N ARG A 212 4.46 47.23 5.33
CA ARG A 212 5.09 46.02 4.79
C ARG A 212 4.61 45.63 3.37
N ALA A 213 3.63 46.33 2.83
CA ALA A 213 3.17 46.17 1.45
C ALA A 213 3.73 47.28 0.55
N THR A 214 4.22 46.92 -0.64
CA THR A 214 4.79 47.85 -1.64
C THR A 214 4.38 47.47 -3.06
N SER A 215 4.22 48.45 -3.97
CA SER A 215 4.03 48.17 -5.40
C SER A 215 5.28 47.55 -6.04
N GLY A 216 5.09 46.57 -6.93
CA GLY A 216 6.13 46.02 -7.81
C GLY A 216 5.95 46.51 -9.25
N TYR A 217 4.83 46.13 -9.88
CA TYR A 217 4.47 46.52 -11.25
C TYR A 217 2.97 46.32 -11.51
N ASP A 218 2.42 47.17 -12.38
CA ASP A 218 1.05 47.09 -12.87
C ASP A 218 1.04 46.70 -14.35
N PHE A 219 0.54 45.51 -14.67
CA PHE A 219 0.45 44.99 -16.03
C PHE A 219 -0.86 45.36 -16.74
N VAL A 220 -1.81 45.98 -16.03
CA VAL A 220 -3.10 46.44 -16.58
C VAL A 220 -2.95 47.86 -17.14
N ASP A 221 -2.26 48.73 -16.42
CA ASP A 221 -2.03 50.14 -16.79
C ASP A 221 -0.57 50.43 -17.27
N ASP A 222 0.33 49.43 -17.23
CA ASP A 222 1.75 49.46 -17.65
C ASP A 222 2.62 50.51 -16.92
N ASP A 223 2.54 50.52 -15.58
CA ASP A 223 3.38 51.37 -14.73
C ASP A 223 3.83 50.69 -13.41
N SER A 224 4.36 51.48 -12.47
CA SER A 224 4.90 50.99 -11.19
C SER A 224 3.93 51.04 -10.00
N ASP A 225 2.67 51.44 -10.18
CA ASP A 225 1.69 51.62 -9.10
C ASP A 225 0.60 50.53 -9.11
N ALA A 226 0.99 49.32 -8.66
CA ALA A 226 0.12 48.18 -8.41
C ALA A 226 -0.86 48.36 -7.21
N SER A 227 -1.42 49.56 -7.06
CA SER A 227 -2.48 49.89 -6.11
C SER A 227 -3.77 49.13 -6.46
N ASP A 228 -4.47 48.63 -5.44
CA ASP A 228 -5.71 47.88 -5.65
C ASP A 228 -6.87 48.81 -6.05
N CYS A 229 -7.73 48.35 -6.96
CA CYS A 229 -8.98 49.01 -7.32
C CYS A 229 -10.22 48.08 -7.33
N ASN A 230 -10.06 46.81 -6.93
CA ASN A 230 -11.15 45.84 -6.81
C ASN A 230 -11.39 45.42 -5.34
N GLY A 231 -10.33 45.26 -4.55
CA GLY A 231 -10.34 44.83 -3.15
C GLY A 231 -10.01 43.35 -2.92
N HIS A 232 -9.97 42.54 -3.98
CA HIS A 232 -9.60 41.13 -3.90
C HIS A 232 -8.15 40.95 -3.44
N GLY A 233 -7.19 41.60 -4.09
CA GLY A 233 -5.77 41.54 -3.73
C GLY A 233 -5.46 42.10 -2.34
N THR A 234 -6.21 43.11 -1.87
CA THR A 234 -6.16 43.60 -0.48
C THR A 234 -6.68 42.58 0.54
N HIS A 235 -7.70 41.78 0.20
CA HIS A 235 -8.23 40.71 1.07
C HIS A 235 -7.27 39.50 1.13
N VAL A 236 -6.75 39.09 -0.02
CA VAL A 236 -5.69 38.08 -0.16
C VAL A 236 -4.48 38.48 0.69
N SER A 237 -3.97 39.70 0.54
CA SER A 237 -2.79 40.20 1.27
C SER A 237 -3.01 40.31 2.78
N GLY A 238 -4.20 40.70 3.23
CA GLY A 238 -4.53 40.70 4.66
C GLY A 238 -4.55 39.29 5.26
N THR A 239 -4.92 38.28 4.47
CA THR A 239 -4.91 36.87 4.87
C THR A 239 -3.47 36.34 4.92
N ILE A 240 -2.62 36.70 3.95
CA ILE A 240 -1.19 36.34 3.94
C ILE A 240 -0.49 36.93 5.17
N GLY A 241 -0.63 38.24 5.38
CA GLY A 241 0.27 39.00 6.25
C GLY A 241 -0.31 40.23 6.95
N GLY A 242 -1.63 40.34 7.12
CA GLY A 242 -2.23 41.37 7.98
C GLY A 242 -1.86 41.23 9.46
N THR A 243 -1.88 42.33 10.23
CA THR A 243 -1.64 42.27 11.69
C THR A 243 -2.69 41.43 12.43
N THR A 244 -3.97 41.62 12.12
CA THR A 244 -5.12 40.94 12.75
C THR A 244 -5.48 39.65 12.01
N TYR A 245 -5.49 39.69 10.68
CA TYR A 245 -5.99 38.60 9.83
C TYR A 245 -4.89 37.71 9.24
N GLY A 246 -3.63 38.13 9.33
CA GLY A 246 -2.51 37.46 8.66
C GLY A 246 -1.95 36.26 9.40
N ILE A 247 -1.60 35.23 8.63
CA ILE A 247 -0.82 34.07 9.08
C ILE A 247 0.62 34.52 9.38
N ALA A 248 1.26 35.24 8.46
CA ALA A 248 2.65 35.68 8.52
C ALA A 248 2.77 37.18 8.87
N LYS A 249 2.59 37.50 10.17
CA LYS A 249 2.36 38.88 10.68
C LYS A 249 3.50 39.90 10.49
N SER A 250 4.65 39.51 9.97
CA SER A 250 5.80 40.39 9.68
C SER A 250 6.41 40.14 8.29
N VAL A 251 5.74 39.39 7.42
CA VAL A 251 6.17 39.19 6.04
C VAL A 251 6.10 40.50 5.24
N SER A 252 7.00 40.65 4.26
CA SER A 252 6.94 41.72 3.26
C SER A 252 6.10 41.27 2.07
N MET A 253 5.30 42.17 1.50
CA MET A 253 4.41 41.86 0.38
C MET A 253 4.63 42.82 -0.79
N VAL A 254 4.81 42.27 -1.99
CA VAL A 254 4.96 43.03 -3.23
C VAL A 254 3.74 42.82 -4.10
N ALA A 255 3.04 43.91 -4.43
CA ALA A 255 1.86 43.89 -5.29
C ALA A 255 2.27 43.79 -6.77
N LEU A 256 1.69 42.84 -7.49
CA LEU A 256 1.73 42.76 -8.94
C LEU A 256 0.29 42.76 -9.45
N ARG A 257 -0.14 43.87 -10.06
CA ARG A 257 -1.52 44.04 -10.52
C ARG A 257 -1.66 43.47 -11.93
N VAL A 258 -2.48 42.42 -12.05
CA VAL A 258 -2.82 41.73 -13.31
C VAL A 258 -4.33 41.66 -13.55
N PHE A 259 -5.14 42.02 -12.56
CA PHE A 259 -6.59 42.13 -12.70
C PHE A 259 -7.04 43.60 -12.65
N ASP A 260 -7.98 43.94 -13.52
CA ASP A 260 -8.64 45.23 -13.56
C ASP A 260 -9.61 45.41 -12.37
N CYS A 261 -10.22 46.59 -12.26
CA CYS A 261 -11.15 46.91 -11.17
C CYS A 261 -12.45 46.08 -11.23
N GLY A 262 -12.73 45.39 -12.35
CA GLY A 262 -13.80 44.40 -12.50
C GLY A 262 -13.40 42.97 -12.13
N GLY A 263 -12.12 42.73 -11.80
CA GLY A 263 -11.58 41.40 -11.52
C GLY A 263 -11.25 40.57 -12.77
N SER A 264 -11.03 41.22 -13.92
CA SER A 264 -10.67 40.58 -15.20
C SER A 264 -9.24 40.91 -15.61
N GLY A 265 -8.55 39.98 -16.27
CA GLY A 265 -7.17 40.16 -16.74
C GLY A 265 -6.78 39.08 -17.75
N TYR A 266 -5.61 39.22 -18.40
CA TYR A 266 -5.17 38.28 -19.43
C TYR A 266 -4.10 37.30 -18.91
N VAL A 267 -4.03 36.13 -19.54
CA VAL A 267 -3.00 35.12 -19.24
C VAL A 267 -1.59 35.62 -19.59
N SER A 268 -1.46 36.54 -20.56
CA SER A 268 -0.20 37.26 -20.82
C SER A 268 0.34 37.97 -19.58
N ASP A 269 -0.56 38.53 -18.78
CA ASP A 269 -0.23 39.45 -17.70
C ASP A 269 0.13 38.64 -16.44
N LEU A 270 -0.57 37.51 -16.23
CA LEU A 270 -0.17 36.46 -15.29
C LEU A 270 1.22 35.90 -15.60
N ILE A 271 1.51 35.57 -16.87
CA ILE A 271 2.84 35.09 -17.30
C ILE A 271 3.91 36.17 -17.09
N ALA A 272 3.62 37.42 -17.47
CA ALA A 272 4.55 38.54 -17.29
C ALA A 272 4.83 38.85 -15.82
N ALA A 273 3.83 38.73 -14.94
CA ALA A 273 4.01 38.86 -13.50
C ALA A 273 4.88 37.73 -12.91
N VAL A 274 4.70 36.49 -13.37
CA VAL A 274 5.56 35.36 -12.94
C VAL A 274 7.00 35.56 -13.41
N ASP A 275 7.23 35.95 -14.67
CA ASP A 275 8.56 36.27 -15.21
C ASP A 275 9.24 37.44 -14.47
N TRP A 276 8.45 38.47 -14.12
CA TRP A 276 8.91 39.60 -13.31
C TRP A 276 9.40 39.14 -11.93
N VAL A 277 8.67 38.26 -11.23
CA VAL A 277 9.14 37.71 -9.94
C VAL A 277 10.39 36.87 -10.13
N VAL A 278 10.44 36.02 -11.17
CA VAL A 278 11.62 35.20 -11.45
C VAL A 278 12.85 36.08 -11.69
N THR A 279 12.68 37.22 -12.37
CA THR A 279 13.74 38.18 -12.71
C THR A 279 14.16 39.09 -11.55
N TYR A 280 13.23 39.66 -10.78
CA TYR A 280 13.49 40.77 -9.84
C TYR A 280 13.46 40.41 -8.36
N ARG A 281 13.11 39.18 -7.98
CA ARG A 281 13.05 38.77 -6.56
C ARG A 281 14.40 38.84 -5.85
N SER A 282 14.37 38.96 -4.53
CA SER A 282 15.56 38.84 -3.69
C SER A 282 15.26 38.18 -2.33
N GLY A 283 16.18 37.34 -1.86
CA GLY A 283 16.00 36.58 -0.62
C GLY A 283 14.92 35.48 -0.72
N PRO A 284 14.54 34.87 0.42
CA PRO A 284 13.46 33.90 0.47
C PRO A 284 12.17 34.51 -0.07
N SER A 285 11.54 33.82 -1.01
CA SER A 285 10.42 34.36 -1.80
C SER A 285 9.34 33.31 -2.01
N VAL A 286 8.07 33.72 -2.06
CA VAL A 286 6.93 32.88 -2.48
C VAL A 286 5.99 33.69 -3.38
N ILE A 287 5.41 33.06 -4.39
CA ILE A 287 4.38 33.66 -5.25
C ILE A 287 3.00 33.18 -4.79
N ASN A 288 2.04 34.09 -4.70
CA ASN A 288 0.63 33.79 -4.49
C ASN A 288 -0.17 34.21 -5.73
N ILE A 289 -0.80 33.24 -6.40
CA ILE A 289 -1.74 33.49 -7.50
C ILE A 289 -3.15 33.09 -7.04
N SER A 290 -3.90 34.06 -6.50
CA SER A 290 -5.27 33.86 -6.03
C SER A 290 -6.32 33.92 -7.15
N GLY A 291 -5.89 33.75 -8.41
CA GLY A 291 -6.71 33.73 -9.61
C GLY A 291 -6.20 32.70 -10.62
N GLY A 292 -6.92 32.54 -11.73
CA GLY A 292 -6.63 31.54 -12.76
C GLY A 292 -7.72 31.53 -13.83
N GLY A 293 -7.53 30.68 -14.85
CA GLY A 293 -8.38 30.63 -16.03
C GLY A 293 -8.84 29.22 -16.38
N GLU A 294 -9.02 29.00 -17.68
CA GLU A 294 -9.13 27.66 -18.27
C GLU A 294 -7.71 27.14 -18.57
N SER A 295 -7.56 25.84 -18.86
CA SER A 295 -6.27 25.20 -19.17
C SER A 295 -5.43 26.01 -20.19
N ASN A 296 -4.18 26.29 -19.86
CA ASN A 296 -3.25 27.09 -20.64
C ASN A 296 -1.78 26.74 -20.35
N ALA A 297 -1.24 25.81 -21.14
CA ALA A 297 0.11 25.26 -20.98
C ALA A 297 1.26 26.29 -20.95
N LEU A 298 1.08 27.53 -21.44
CA LEU A 298 2.11 28.57 -21.34
C LEU A 298 2.14 29.24 -19.96
N LEU A 299 0.99 29.29 -19.27
CA LEU A 299 0.93 29.71 -17.87
C LEU A 299 1.47 28.60 -16.96
N ASP A 300 1.15 27.35 -17.28
CA ASP A 300 1.69 26.20 -16.55
C ASP A 300 3.21 26.11 -16.72
N GLU A 301 3.74 26.22 -17.94
CA GLU A 301 5.19 26.28 -18.21
C GLU A 301 5.86 27.45 -17.48
N ALA A 302 5.22 28.62 -17.37
CA ALA A 302 5.77 29.74 -16.60
C ALA A 302 5.87 29.42 -15.10
N VAL A 303 4.86 28.75 -14.53
CA VAL A 303 4.83 28.35 -13.12
C VAL A 303 5.80 27.19 -12.83
N GLU A 304 5.91 26.21 -13.73
CA GLU A 304 6.95 25.17 -13.66
C GLU A 304 8.36 25.79 -13.68
N ASN A 305 8.62 26.76 -14.54
CA ASN A 305 9.91 27.45 -14.61
C ASN A 305 10.19 28.30 -13.35
N ALA A 306 9.18 28.94 -12.75
CA ALA A 306 9.35 29.65 -11.48
C ALA A 306 9.69 28.70 -10.32
N SER A 307 9.00 27.55 -10.26
CA SER A 307 9.27 26.49 -9.29
C SER A 307 10.67 25.86 -9.49
N ALA A 308 11.05 25.58 -10.73
CA ALA A 308 12.39 25.10 -11.10
C ALA A 308 13.50 26.13 -10.81
N ALA A 309 13.19 27.43 -10.89
CA ALA A 309 14.09 28.50 -10.45
C ALA A 309 14.21 28.61 -8.91
N GLY A 310 13.45 27.83 -8.15
CA GLY A 310 13.46 27.79 -6.69
C GLY A 310 12.45 28.74 -6.01
N VAL A 311 11.35 29.09 -6.68
CA VAL A 311 10.26 29.90 -6.09
C VAL A 311 9.03 29.04 -5.87
N PRO A 312 8.59 28.77 -4.62
CA PRO A 312 7.30 28.15 -4.40
C PRO A 312 6.18 29.05 -4.95
N VAL A 313 5.26 28.45 -5.71
CA VAL A 313 4.09 29.12 -6.28
C VAL A 313 2.85 28.49 -5.68
N VAL A 314 2.10 29.25 -4.90
CA VAL A 314 0.85 28.82 -4.27
C VAL A 314 -0.33 29.35 -5.10
N VAL A 315 -1.24 28.47 -5.47
CA VAL A 315 -2.31 28.77 -6.44
C VAL A 315 -3.69 28.34 -5.97
N ALA A 316 -4.72 29.09 -6.35
CA ALA A 316 -6.10 28.77 -6.04
C ALA A 316 -6.64 27.64 -6.94
N ALA A 317 -7.14 26.53 -6.36
CA ALA A 317 -7.62 25.37 -7.13
C ALA A 317 -8.78 25.69 -8.11
N GLY A 318 -9.53 26.76 -7.87
CA GLY A 318 -10.65 27.20 -8.70
C GLY A 318 -12.03 27.00 -8.04
N ASN A 319 -13.01 27.76 -8.52
CA ASN A 319 -14.32 27.91 -7.87
C ASN A 319 -15.50 27.39 -8.74
N ARG A 320 -15.29 26.31 -9.51
CA ARG A 320 -16.29 25.75 -10.45
C ARG A 320 -16.89 24.40 -9.99
N SER A 321 -16.44 23.83 -8.87
CA SER A 321 -16.81 22.48 -8.38
C SER A 321 -16.59 21.39 -9.44
N GLN A 322 -15.46 21.48 -10.13
CA GLN A 322 -14.98 20.53 -11.13
C GLN A 322 -13.60 19.96 -10.72
N ASP A 323 -13.11 18.98 -11.48
CA ASP A 323 -11.74 18.49 -11.33
C ASP A 323 -10.76 19.55 -11.86
N SER A 324 -9.75 19.94 -11.10
CA SER A 324 -8.76 20.93 -11.54
C SER A 324 -7.91 20.42 -12.71
N CYS A 325 -7.62 19.12 -12.77
CA CYS A 325 -6.70 18.55 -13.75
C CYS A 325 -7.25 18.66 -15.19
N GLY A 326 -6.54 19.39 -16.06
CA GLY A 326 -6.91 19.55 -17.47
C GLY A 326 -8.14 20.44 -17.69
N THR A 327 -8.46 21.32 -16.73
CA THR A 327 -9.56 22.29 -16.84
C THR A 327 -9.24 23.70 -16.34
N ALA A 328 -8.14 23.92 -15.60
CA ALA A 328 -7.88 25.16 -14.89
C ALA A 328 -6.37 25.41 -14.64
N SER A 329 -5.76 26.33 -15.37
CA SER A 329 -4.39 26.79 -15.11
C SER A 329 -4.37 28.05 -14.22
N PRO A 330 -3.40 28.18 -13.30
CA PRO A 330 -2.25 27.29 -13.07
C PRO A 330 -2.53 26.09 -12.13
N ALA A 331 -3.78 25.86 -11.72
CA ALA A 331 -4.18 24.80 -10.77
C ALA A 331 -4.03 23.35 -11.28
N GLU A 332 -3.63 23.15 -12.54
CA GLU A 332 -3.25 21.84 -13.09
C GLU A 332 -1.73 21.64 -13.20
N THR A 333 -0.93 22.62 -12.80
CA THR A 333 0.54 22.56 -12.80
C THR A 333 1.08 21.72 -11.64
N PRO A 334 1.72 20.56 -11.85
CA PRO A 334 2.22 19.69 -10.76
C PRO A 334 3.45 20.24 -10.00
N ALA A 335 3.95 21.43 -10.39
CA ALA A 335 5.04 22.15 -9.72
C ALA A 335 4.55 23.33 -8.87
N ALA A 336 3.24 23.59 -8.84
CA ALA A 336 2.57 24.54 -7.97
C ALA A 336 2.03 23.85 -6.72
N ILE A 337 1.74 24.62 -5.68
CA ILE A 337 1.03 24.16 -4.47
C ILE A 337 -0.43 24.61 -4.63
N THR A 338 -1.31 23.69 -5.02
CA THR A 338 -2.69 23.98 -5.43
C THR A 338 -3.66 23.77 -4.28
N VAL A 339 -4.39 24.84 -3.94
CA VAL A 339 -5.13 24.92 -2.66
C VAL A 339 -6.64 24.93 -2.86
N GLY A 340 -7.29 23.88 -2.35
CA GLY A 340 -8.74 23.76 -2.25
C GLY A 340 -9.31 24.54 -1.06
N ALA A 341 -10.60 24.90 -1.12
CA ALA A 341 -11.27 25.66 -0.06
C ALA A 341 -12.12 24.77 0.87
N THR A 342 -12.08 25.03 2.17
CA THR A 342 -13.01 24.47 3.18
C THR A 342 -13.90 25.53 3.83
N ASP A 343 -14.96 25.09 4.50
CA ASP A 343 -15.70 25.87 5.50
C ASP A 343 -15.29 25.51 6.95
N ALA A 344 -15.89 26.20 7.93
CA ALA A 344 -15.61 26.02 9.35
C ALA A 344 -16.14 24.69 9.95
N GLY A 345 -16.76 23.82 9.14
CA GLY A 345 -17.13 22.45 9.50
C GLY A 345 -16.20 21.38 8.92
N ASP A 346 -15.03 21.78 8.39
CA ASP A 346 -14.10 20.93 7.63
C ASP A 346 -14.70 20.30 6.35
N TYR A 347 -15.82 20.82 5.83
CA TYR A 347 -16.32 20.41 4.52
C TYR A 347 -15.54 21.12 3.41
N ARG A 348 -15.19 20.39 2.33
CA ARG A 348 -14.80 21.02 1.07
C ARG A 348 -15.94 21.96 0.66
N ALA A 349 -15.60 23.22 0.47
CA ALA A 349 -16.55 24.25 0.08
C ALA A 349 -17.24 23.85 -1.23
N SER A 350 -18.56 24.02 -1.31
CA SER A 350 -19.37 23.45 -2.40
C SER A 350 -19.00 23.95 -3.80
N TYR A 351 -18.34 25.10 -3.89
CA TYR A 351 -17.78 25.69 -5.12
C TYR A 351 -16.32 25.28 -5.41
N SER A 352 -15.56 24.78 -4.43
CA SER A 352 -14.14 24.46 -4.60
C SER A 352 -13.96 23.37 -5.64
N ASN A 353 -12.98 23.52 -6.53
CA ASN A 353 -12.49 22.39 -7.31
C ASN A 353 -11.84 21.33 -6.38
N PHE A 354 -11.56 20.17 -6.97
CA PHE A 354 -11.02 18.94 -6.37
C PHE A 354 -10.19 18.22 -7.44
N GLY A 355 -9.77 16.98 -7.19
CA GLY A 355 -9.02 16.15 -8.15
C GLY A 355 -7.64 15.79 -7.64
N GLU A 356 -6.82 15.12 -8.46
CA GLU A 356 -5.46 14.74 -8.07
C GLU A 356 -4.44 15.89 -8.12
N CYS A 357 -4.79 17.00 -8.78
CA CYS A 357 -4.02 18.25 -8.84
C CYS A 357 -4.38 19.24 -7.71
N VAL A 358 -4.89 18.76 -6.58
CA VAL A 358 -5.16 19.58 -5.38
C VAL A 358 -4.41 18.96 -4.21
N ASP A 359 -3.33 19.62 -3.81
CA ASP A 359 -2.34 19.06 -2.88
C ASP A 359 -2.84 19.15 -1.43
N LEU A 360 -3.52 20.24 -1.09
CA LEU A 360 -4.14 20.44 0.22
C LEU A 360 -5.33 21.41 0.18
N PHE A 361 -6.09 21.41 1.28
CA PHE A 361 -7.20 22.33 1.53
C PHE A 361 -6.84 23.33 2.62
N ALA A 362 -7.43 24.52 2.57
CA ALA A 362 -7.32 25.53 3.62
C ALA A 362 -8.65 26.31 3.80
N PRO A 363 -8.83 27.02 4.94
CA PRO A 363 -10.02 27.85 5.18
C PRO A 363 -10.31 28.81 4.03
N GLY A 364 -11.46 28.64 3.39
CA GLY A 364 -11.79 29.38 2.17
C GLY A 364 -13.21 29.96 2.12
N SER A 365 -14.14 29.53 2.98
CA SER A 365 -15.53 30.03 2.99
C SER A 365 -15.81 30.95 4.19
N GLY A 366 -16.12 32.22 3.94
CA GLY A 366 -16.37 33.18 5.02
C GLY A 366 -15.10 33.57 5.77
N VAL A 367 -14.02 33.82 5.02
CA VAL A 367 -12.74 34.31 5.56
C VAL A 367 -12.82 35.83 5.73
N ARG A 368 -12.52 36.33 6.93
CA ARG A 368 -12.46 37.78 7.21
C ARG A 368 -11.03 38.29 7.00
N SER A 369 -10.89 39.35 6.22
CA SER A 369 -9.62 40.03 5.97
C SER A 369 -9.85 41.49 5.55
N SER A 370 -8.77 42.27 5.39
CA SER A 370 -8.78 43.67 4.96
C SER A 370 -9.47 43.89 3.61
N PHE A 371 -9.94 45.11 3.35
CA PHE A 371 -10.64 45.44 2.10
C PHE A 371 -10.35 46.87 1.62
N ILE A 372 -10.85 47.21 0.41
CA ILE A 372 -10.47 48.41 -0.33
C ILE A 372 -11.04 49.73 0.22
N GLY A 373 -12.16 49.70 0.95
CA GLY A 373 -12.99 50.88 1.20
C GLY A 373 -12.40 51.96 2.11
N SER A 374 -11.44 51.62 2.97
CA SER A 374 -10.72 52.57 3.83
C SER A 374 -9.43 51.93 4.38
N ASP A 375 -8.63 52.67 5.15
CA ASP A 375 -7.41 52.14 5.78
C ASP A 375 -7.69 51.09 6.88
N THR A 376 -8.95 50.90 7.29
CA THR A 376 -9.37 49.95 8.33
C THR A 376 -10.54 49.05 7.89
N ASP A 377 -10.83 48.98 6.59
CA ASP A 377 -11.98 48.23 6.07
C ASP A 377 -11.73 46.73 6.07
N ASN A 378 -12.78 45.93 6.29
CA ASN A 378 -12.66 44.46 6.31
C ASN A 378 -13.97 43.78 5.96
N THR A 379 -13.88 42.68 5.22
CA THR A 379 -15.05 41.96 4.70
C THR A 379 -14.89 40.45 4.79
N LEU A 380 -16.01 39.75 4.66
CA LEU A 380 -16.07 38.29 4.53
C LEU A 380 -16.11 37.93 3.03
N MET A 381 -15.14 37.15 2.57
CA MET A 381 -15.12 36.61 1.21
C MET A 381 -15.03 35.08 1.23
N SER A 382 -15.37 34.45 0.10
CA SER A 382 -15.38 33.01 -0.08
C SER A 382 -14.77 32.63 -1.42
N GLY A 383 -13.79 31.73 -1.42
CA GLY A 383 -13.11 31.25 -2.61
C GLY A 383 -11.86 30.42 -2.29
N THR A 384 -11.42 29.59 -3.24
CA THR A 384 -10.04 29.03 -3.24
C THR A 384 -8.99 30.14 -3.22
N SER A 385 -9.33 31.31 -3.79
CA SER A 385 -8.60 32.58 -3.68
C SER A 385 -8.38 33.08 -2.25
N MET A 386 -9.21 32.67 -1.28
CA MET A 386 -9.03 32.93 0.16
C MET A 386 -8.34 31.75 0.87
N ALA A 387 -8.37 30.55 0.30
CA ALA A 387 -7.66 29.37 0.83
C ALA A 387 -6.16 29.41 0.54
N ALA A 388 -5.78 29.68 -0.72
CA ALA A 388 -4.39 29.86 -1.16
C ALA A 388 -3.55 30.78 -0.26
N PRO A 389 -4.00 31.99 0.13
CA PRO A 389 -3.21 32.88 0.99
C PRO A 389 -2.96 32.36 2.42
N HIS A 390 -3.78 31.44 2.95
CA HIS A 390 -3.44 30.75 4.21
C HIS A 390 -2.18 29.89 4.04
N VAL A 391 -2.10 29.13 2.95
CA VAL A 391 -0.93 28.30 2.61
C VAL A 391 0.27 29.17 2.27
N THR A 392 0.11 30.25 1.50
CA THR A 392 1.18 31.24 1.24
C THR A 392 1.77 31.80 2.55
N GLY A 393 0.93 32.13 3.51
CA GLY A 393 1.38 32.58 4.84
C GLY A 393 2.15 31.49 5.60
N ALA A 394 1.72 30.23 5.51
CA ALA A 394 2.42 29.10 6.12
C ALA A 394 3.80 28.85 5.46
N VAL A 395 3.88 28.96 4.13
CA VAL A 395 5.16 28.92 3.39
C VAL A 395 6.07 30.07 3.81
N ALA A 396 5.54 31.28 3.98
CA ALA A 396 6.31 32.42 4.47
C ALA A 396 6.83 32.25 5.90
N ARG A 397 6.02 31.69 6.82
CA ARG A 397 6.47 31.29 8.16
C ARG A 397 7.62 30.28 8.09
N TYR A 398 7.42 29.18 7.36
CA TYR A 398 8.44 28.15 7.18
C TYR A 398 9.76 28.68 6.58
N LEU A 399 9.68 29.57 5.60
CA LEU A 399 10.84 30.20 4.95
C LEU A 399 11.61 31.20 5.85
N GLN A 400 11.02 31.74 6.92
CA GLN A 400 11.76 32.55 7.91
C GLN A 400 12.85 31.71 8.59
N VAL A 401 12.58 30.43 8.85
CA VAL A 401 13.53 29.50 9.49
C VAL A 401 14.33 28.72 8.45
N ASN A 402 13.69 28.34 7.34
CA ASN A 402 14.23 27.43 6.33
C ASN A 402 14.46 28.14 4.98
N ALA A 403 15.16 29.28 5.06
CA ALA A 403 15.40 30.26 3.98
C ALA A 403 16.01 29.72 2.66
N SER A 404 16.43 28.45 2.61
CA SER A 404 17.03 27.80 1.44
C SER A 404 16.32 26.52 0.99
N SER A 405 15.14 26.20 1.54
CA SER A 405 14.36 25.03 1.11
C SER A 405 13.83 25.21 -0.32
N THR A 406 13.87 24.13 -1.11
CA THR A 406 13.28 24.11 -2.47
C THR A 406 11.76 23.97 -2.41
N PRO A 407 11.02 24.31 -3.49
CA PRO A 407 9.56 24.13 -3.52
C PRO A 407 9.08 22.72 -3.17
N ALA A 408 9.80 21.68 -3.62
CA ALA A 408 9.50 20.30 -3.25
C ALA A 408 9.67 20.02 -1.75
N GLN A 409 10.68 20.61 -1.08
CA GLN A 409 10.84 20.46 0.37
C GLN A 409 9.77 21.24 1.17
N ILE A 410 9.20 22.28 0.56
CA ILE A 410 8.10 23.07 1.13
C ILE A 410 6.79 22.28 1.02
N ASP A 411 6.53 21.64 -0.12
CA ASP A 411 5.37 20.76 -0.31
C ASP A 411 5.46 19.49 0.57
N ASP A 412 6.61 18.81 0.61
CA ASP A 412 6.89 17.70 1.53
C ASP A 412 6.59 18.12 2.99
N PHE A 413 7.00 19.33 3.40
CA PHE A 413 6.73 19.86 4.74
C PHE A 413 5.24 20.12 4.99
N LEU A 414 4.54 20.81 4.07
CA LEU A 414 3.11 21.10 4.20
C LEU A 414 2.29 19.81 4.29
N SER A 415 2.55 18.85 3.40
CA SER A 415 1.90 17.54 3.38
C SER A 415 2.20 16.69 4.62
N ALA A 416 3.42 16.78 5.18
CA ALA A 416 3.79 16.07 6.40
C ALA A 416 3.24 16.71 7.69
N GLN A 417 2.96 18.01 7.68
CA GLN A 417 2.37 18.72 8.83
C GLN A 417 0.84 18.75 8.80
N ALA A 418 0.21 18.72 7.61
CA ALA A 418 -1.24 18.87 7.45
C ALA A 418 -2.07 17.89 8.29
N THR A 419 -3.24 18.35 8.73
CA THR A 419 -4.22 17.51 9.41
C THR A 419 -4.85 16.55 8.39
N GLN A 420 -4.50 15.26 8.48
CA GLN A 420 -4.84 14.26 7.46
C GLN A 420 -6.23 13.64 7.69
N GLY A 421 -6.97 13.43 6.59
CA GLY A 421 -8.23 12.68 6.55
C GLY A 421 -9.46 13.39 7.10
N VAL A 422 -9.36 14.68 7.48
CA VAL A 422 -10.46 15.43 8.12
C VAL A 422 -11.40 16.14 7.17
N VAL A 423 -11.01 16.38 5.90
CA VAL A 423 -11.83 17.14 4.96
C VAL A 423 -12.99 16.29 4.46
N PHE A 424 -14.22 16.68 4.78
CA PHE A 424 -15.44 16.03 4.29
C PHE A 424 -15.70 16.40 2.83
N ASP A 425 -16.04 15.40 2.02
CA ASP A 425 -16.21 15.52 0.56
C ASP A 425 -14.99 16.11 -0.19
N ALA A 426 -13.77 15.85 0.31
CA ALA A 426 -12.51 16.32 -0.30
C ALA A 426 -12.41 16.05 -1.80
N ARG A 427 -12.83 14.85 -2.25
CA ARG A 427 -12.83 14.42 -3.67
C ARG A 427 -11.47 14.52 -4.39
N SER A 428 -10.40 14.62 -3.63
CA SER A 428 -9.00 14.60 -4.05
C SER A 428 -8.28 13.38 -3.49
N THR A 429 -7.15 13.02 -4.10
CA THR A 429 -6.23 11.98 -3.60
C THR A 429 -5.62 12.39 -2.26
N SER A 430 -5.18 13.64 -2.17
CA SER A 430 -4.79 14.29 -0.93
C SER A 430 -6.02 14.75 -0.15
N ASN A 431 -6.23 14.17 1.04
CA ASN A 431 -7.18 14.69 2.03
C ASN A 431 -6.37 15.30 3.17
N TYR A 432 -5.83 16.49 2.92
CA TYR A 432 -4.96 17.22 3.82
C TYR A 432 -5.58 18.60 4.07
N LEU A 433 -5.81 18.96 5.34
CA LEU A 433 -6.14 20.33 5.73
C LEU A 433 -4.89 21.00 6.28
N LEU A 434 -4.58 22.21 5.80
CA LEU A 434 -3.44 23.01 6.24
C LEU A 434 -3.32 23.02 7.77
N TYR A 435 -2.11 22.75 8.25
CA TYR A 435 -1.72 22.92 9.64
C TYR A 435 -0.41 23.72 9.70
N VAL A 436 -0.28 24.61 10.68
CA VAL A 436 0.88 25.49 10.88
C VAL A 436 1.21 25.48 12.37
N SER A 437 2.37 24.92 12.74
CA SER A 437 2.62 24.53 14.13
C SER A 437 2.66 25.73 15.10
N PRO A 438 2.01 25.67 16.27
CA PRO A 438 1.99 26.78 17.23
C PRO A 438 3.35 27.00 17.89
N GLY A 439 3.70 28.27 18.14
CA GLY A 439 4.99 28.69 18.68
C GLY A 439 6.12 28.59 17.65
N ASN A 440 7.38 28.76 18.08
CA ASN A 440 8.56 28.66 17.20
C ASN A 440 8.80 27.25 16.61
N SER A 441 7.82 26.35 16.71
CA SER A 441 7.76 24.97 16.22
C SER A 441 7.84 24.83 14.69
N ASP A 442 7.88 25.94 13.95
CA ASP A 442 8.45 26.02 12.59
C ASP A 442 9.96 25.66 12.54
N VAL A 443 10.53 25.16 13.66
CA VAL A 443 11.82 24.50 13.74
C VAL A 443 11.97 23.49 12.61
N SER A 444 12.79 23.90 11.66
CA SER A 444 13.57 23.08 10.75
C SER A 444 13.37 21.58 10.80
N LEU A 445 12.88 21.02 9.69
CA LEU A 445 13.13 19.62 9.30
C LEU A 445 14.61 19.36 8.94
N GLY A 446 15.54 20.18 9.42
CA GLY A 446 16.95 19.84 9.61
C GLY A 446 17.11 18.78 10.70
N ASN A 447 16.70 17.55 10.37
CA ASN A 447 17.19 16.30 10.96
C ASN A 447 17.18 16.27 12.51
N SER A 448 16.02 16.51 13.12
CA SER A 448 15.78 16.04 14.50
C SER A 448 15.76 14.51 14.57
N ASP A 449 15.23 13.88 13.52
CA ASP A 449 15.58 12.49 13.23
C ASP A 449 16.92 12.42 12.47
N VAL A 450 17.87 11.73 13.10
CA VAL A 450 19.20 11.38 12.57
C VAL A 450 19.38 9.86 12.46
N THR A 451 18.27 9.10 12.50
CA THR A 451 18.25 7.65 12.62
C THR A 451 17.91 7.01 11.28
N PRO A 452 18.88 6.42 10.55
CA PRO A 452 18.59 5.81 9.26
C PRO A 452 17.53 4.70 9.37
N PRO A 453 16.56 4.65 8.44
CA PRO A 453 15.44 3.73 8.54
C PRO A 453 15.94 2.29 8.42
N THR A 454 15.38 1.41 9.23
CA THR A 454 15.82 0.01 9.35
C THR A 454 14.77 -0.95 8.82
N VAL A 455 15.18 -2.08 8.24
CA VAL A 455 14.23 -3.12 7.83
C VAL A 455 13.92 -4.03 9.02
N THR A 456 12.78 -3.77 9.66
CA THR A 456 12.27 -4.43 10.87
C THR A 456 11.71 -5.82 10.61
N SER A 457 11.10 -6.06 9.44
CA SER A 457 10.50 -7.33 9.04
C SER A 457 10.80 -7.67 7.58
N ARG A 458 10.87 -8.97 7.25
CA ARG A 458 11.28 -9.47 5.92
C ARG A 458 10.52 -10.74 5.56
N VAL A 459 9.99 -10.79 4.34
CA VAL A 459 9.41 -12.00 3.75
C VAL A 459 10.07 -12.23 2.37
N PRO A 460 10.61 -13.42 2.07
CA PRO A 460 10.95 -14.50 3.00
C PRO A 460 11.93 -14.05 4.08
N VAL A 461 11.92 -14.72 5.24
CA VAL A 461 12.89 -14.47 6.31
C VAL A 461 14.32 -14.87 5.91
N VAL A 462 15.31 -14.36 6.65
CA VAL A 462 16.74 -14.60 6.37
C VAL A 462 17.07 -16.11 6.38
N ASN A 463 17.71 -16.57 5.30
CA ASN A 463 18.08 -17.96 5.05
C ASN A 463 16.89 -18.96 4.97
N ALA A 464 15.66 -18.47 4.73
CA ALA A 464 14.52 -19.34 4.47
C ALA A 464 14.76 -20.24 3.24
N ARG A 465 14.24 -21.46 3.30
CA ARG A 465 14.37 -22.48 2.25
C ARG A 465 12.99 -22.97 1.80
N SER A 466 12.96 -23.65 0.67
CA SER A 466 11.73 -24.17 0.06
C SER A 466 10.69 -23.10 -0.23
N ILE A 467 11.13 -21.88 -0.54
CA ILE A 467 10.25 -20.75 -0.86
C ILE A 467 9.58 -20.96 -2.22
N SER A 468 8.31 -20.55 -2.34
CA SER A 468 7.57 -20.62 -3.59
C SER A 468 8.28 -19.88 -4.72
N GLN A 469 8.40 -20.50 -5.89
CA GLN A 469 8.96 -19.90 -7.09
C GLN A 469 8.10 -18.72 -7.62
N THR A 470 6.89 -18.53 -7.10
CA THR A 470 6.04 -17.35 -7.35
C THR A 470 5.78 -16.54 -6.07
N ALA A 471 6.70 -16.56 -5.09
CA ALA A 471 6.59 -15.75 -3.89
C ALA A 471 6.83 -14.26 -4.19
N ASN A 472 5.92 -13.39 -3.73
CA ASN A 472 6.25 -12.00 -3.49
C ASN A 472 7.28 -11.91 -2.35
N ILE A 473 8.14 -10.90 -2.44
CA ILE A 473 9.14 -10.56 -1.42
C ILE A 473 8.70 -9.23 -0.79
N SER A 474 8.93 -9.02 0.49
CA SER A 474 8.65 -7.75 1.16
C SER A 474 9.65 -7.39 2.25
N ALA A 475 9.73 -6.10 2.52
CA ALA A 475 10.48 -5.49 3.61
C ALA A 475 9.56 -4.50 4.33
N THR A 476 9.45 -4.64 5.65
CA THR A 476 8.83 -3.63 6.53
C THR A 476 9.93 -2.74 7.08
N PHE A 477 9.72 -1.42 7.07
CA PHE A 477 10.64 -0.44 7.65
C PHE A 477 10.25 -0.07 9.10
N SER A 478 11.12 0.63 9.82
CA SER A 478 10.83 1.19 11.15
C SER A 478 9.86 2.37 11.07
N GLU A 479 10.00 3.22 10.06
CA GLU A 479 9.17 4.41 9.80
C GLU A 479 8.79 4.56 8.31
N PRO A 480 7.99 5.57 7.93
CA PRO A 480 7.72 5.89 6.54
C PRO A 480 8.99 6.24 5.76
N VAL A 481 9.12 5.70 4.54
CA VAL A 481 10.29 5.86 3.68
C VAL A 481 9.94 6.26 2.25
N ILE A 482 10.83 7.00 1.62
CA ILE A 482 10.76 7.48 0.24
C ILE A 482 11.90 6.88 -0.61
N ASN A 483 11.86 7.14 -1.93
CA ASN A 483 12.76 6.55 -2.93
C ASN A 483 12.70 5.01 -3.03
N VAL A 484 11.56 4.39 -2.65
CA VAL A 484 11.31 2.94 -2.79
C VAL A 484 11.03 2.61 -4.25
N THR A 485 12.09 2.27 -4.99
CA THR A 485 12.10 2.06 -6.45
C THR A 485 12.91 0.82 -6.86
N ALA A 486 12.79 0.40 -8.12
CA ALA A 486 13.55 -0.72 -8.69
C ALA A 486 15.08 -0.47 -8.83
N SER A 487 15.59 0.72 -8.53
CA SER A 487 17.04 0.97 -8.36
C SER A 487 17.47 0.84 -6.91
N SER A 488 16.60 1.19 -5.95
CA SER A 488 16.85 1.07 -4.51
C SER A 488 16.76 -0.37 -3.97
N PHE A 489 15.97 -1.22 -4.65
CA PHE A 489 15.72 -2.62 -4.31
C PHE A 489 16.21 -3.54 -5.44
N SER A 490 17.04 -4.53 -5.10
CA SER A 490 17.58 -5.48 -6.08
C SER A 490 17.39 -6.93 -5.64
N LEU A 491 16.81 -7.76 -6.51
CA LEU A 491 16.72 -9.21 -6.35
C LEU A 491 17.71 -9.88 -7.31
N ARG A 492 18.65 -10.69 -6.81
CA ARG A 492 19.69 -11.32 -7.63
C ARG A 492 19.89 -12.79 -7.28
N SER A 493 20.10 -13.64 -8.28
CA SER A 493 20.72 -14.95 -8.09
C SER A 493 22.24 -14.82 -8.13
N LYS A 494 22.97 -15.94 -8.01
CA LYS A 494 24.42 -16.00 -8.25
C LYS A 494 24.83 -15.60 -9.69
N THR A 495 23.91 -15.63 -10.66
CA THR A 495 24.21 -15.47 -12.10
C THR A 495 23.48 -14.32 -12.78
N ALA A 496 22.38 -13.81 -12.24
CA ALA A 496 21.57 -12.76 -12.87
C ALA A 496 20.83 -11.89 -11.85
N THR A 497 20.53 -10.64 -12.22
CA THR A 497 19.49 -9.84 -11.57
C THR A 497 18.13 -10.31 -12.08
N VAL A 498 17.15 -10.46 -11.19
CA VAL A 498 15.74 -10.72 -11.54
C VAL A 498 15.01 -9.39 -11.59
N ALA A 499 14.30 -9.12 -12.67
CA ALA A 499 13.42 -7.96 -12.76
C ALA A 499 12.19 -8.18 -11.84
N ALA A 500 11.83 -7.14 -11.09
CA ALA A 500 10.67 -7.15 -10.21
C ALA A 500 10.00 -5.78 -10.24
N ALA A 501 8.68 -5.75 -10.20
CA ALA A 501 7.94 -4.54 -9.87
C ALA A 501 8.12 -4.25 -8.37
N VAL A 502 8.36 -2.98 -8.03
CA VAL A 502 8.49 -2.52 -6.65
C VAL A 502 7.32 -1.60 -6.34
N THR A 503 6.60 -1.87 -5.25
CA THR A 503 5.55 -1.01 -4.71
C THR A 503 5.79 -0.73 -3.24
N TYR A 504 5.21 0.35 -2.72
CA TYR A 504 5.30 0.75 -1.32
C TYR A 504 3.93 1.12 -0.76
N ALA A 505 3.66 0.74 0.48
CA ALA A 505 2.45 1.09 1.21
C ALA A 505 2.82 1.85 2.49
N SER A 506 2.75 3.18 2.44
CA SER A 506 3.07 4.08 3.55
C SER A 506 2.29 3.75 4.83
N GLY A 507 0.98 3.51 4.73
CA GLY A 507 0.13 3.14 5.87
C GLY A 507 0.48 1.82 6.59
N THR A 508 1.46 1.05 6.11
CA THR A 508 2.01 -0.14 6.81
C THR A 508 3.54 -0.20 6.82
N ASN A 509 4.22 0.81 6.27
CA ASN A 509 5.68 0.82 6.03
C ASN A 509 6.22 -0.40 5.25
N VAL A 510 5.41 -1.04 4.39
CA VAL A 510 5.81 -2.23 3.62
C VAL A 510 6.16 -1.89 2.17
N ALA A 511 7.40 -2.20 1.78
CA ALA A 511 7.78 -2.34 0.38
C ALA A 511 7.56 -3.79 -0.09
N THR A 512 7.00 -3.96 -1.29
CA THR A 512 6.77 -5.27 -1.92
C THR A 512 7.48 -5.35 -3.26
N LEU A 513 8.23 -6.45 -3.46
CA LEU A 513 8.91 -6.86 -4.68
C LEU A 513 8.14 -8.03 -5.29
N ASN A 514 7.56 -7.81 -6.47
CA ASN A 514 6.87 -8.83 -7.25
C ASN A 514 7.71 -9.21 -8.48
N PRO A 515 8.38 -10.39 -8.50
CA PRO A 515 9.20 -10.82 -9.62
C PRO A 515 8.40 -10.90 -10.93
N SER A 516 8.91 -10.30 -12.01
CA SER A 516 8.21 -10.29 -13.31
C SER A 516 8.23 -11.65 -14.03
N SER A 517 8.88 -12.66 -13.46
CA SER A 517 8.91 -14.04 -13.93
C SER A 517 9.11 -15.00 -12.76
N THR A 518 8.64 -16.24 -12.94
CA THR A 518 8.83 -17.34 -11.98
C THR A 518 10.31 -17.52 -11.65
N LEU A 519 10.64 -17.54 -10.35
CA LEU A 519 11.99 -17.79 -9.87
C LEU A 519 12.45 -19.20 -10.26
N ALA A 520 13.75 -19.36 -10.52
CA ALA A 520 14.32 -20.67 -10.82
C ALA A 520 14.23 -21.61 -9.60
N ALA A 521 14.06 -22.91 -9.85
CA ALA A 521 14.03 -23.93 -8.81
C ALA A 521 15.37 -24.07 -8.07
N ASP A 522 15.32 -24.48 -6.80
CA ASP A 522 16.47 -24.76 -5.92
C ASP A 522 17.59 -23.70 -5.97
N THR A 523 17.21 -22.44 -6.13
CA THR A 523 18.13 -21.33 -6.42
C THR A 523 18.23 -20.39 -5.23
N LEU A 524 19.47 -20.09 -4.82
CA LEU A 524 19.75 -19.07 -3.82
C LEU A 524 19.59 -17.67 -4.44
N TYR A 525 18.67 -16.91 -3.88
CA TYR A 525 18.43 -15.51 -4.18
C TYR A 525 18.90 -14.63 -3.03
N THR A 526 19.36 -13.43 -3.36
CA THR A 526 19.71 -12.36 -2.43
C THR A 526 18.92 -11.12 -2.78
N VAL A 527 18.27 -10.54 -1.77
CA VAL A 527 17.62 -9.23 -1.81
C VAL A 527 18.59 -8.22 -1.22
N THR A 528 18.72 -7.05 -1.84
CA THR A 528 19.51 -5.91 -1.37
C THR A 528 18.65 -4.66 -1.38
N VAL A 529 18.76 -3.84 -0.33
CA VAL A 529 18.05 -2.57 -0.13
C VAL A 529 19.07 -1.48 0.18
N THR A 530 19.10 -0.43 -0.65
CA THR A 530 20.10 0.65 -0.62
C THR A 530 19.51 1.93 -1.19
N GLY A 531 19.82 3.10 -0.62
CA GLY A 531 19.39 4.40 -1.17
C GLY A 531 17.93 4.78 -0.92
N VAL A 532 17.15 3.89 -0.30
CA VAL A 532 15.91 4.24 0.42
C VAL A 532 16.28 5.21 1.55
N ARG A 533 15.42 6.19 1.84
CA ARG A 533 15.61 7.15 2.94
C ARG A 533 14.29 7.42 3.65
N ASP A 534 14.34 7.89 4.88
CA ASP A 534 13.16 8.41 5.59
C ASP A 534 12.75 9.80 5.05
N ILE A 535 11.73 10.41 5.67
CA ILE A 535 11.23 11.75 5.31
C ILE A 535 12.21 12.87 5.74
N ALA A 536 13.02 12.67 6.78
CA ALA A 536 14.12 13.57 7.18
C ALA A 536 15.38 13.44 6.30
N GLY A 537 15.36 12.49 5.35
CA GLY A 537 16.40 12.25 4.37
C GLY A 537 17.53 11.30 4.79
N ASN A 538 17.50 10.68 5.98
CA ASN A 538 18.59 9.77 6.38
C ASN A 538 18.53 8.48 5.53
N VAL A 539 19.66 8.12 4.92
CA VAL A 539 19.73 7.00 3.96
C VAL A 539 19.97 5.68 4.68
N ILE A 540 19.17 4.65 4.39
CA ILE A 540 19.29 3.32 4.99
C ILE A 540 20.73 2.80 4.96
N ALA A 541 21.19 2.30 6.12
CA ALA A 541 22.40 1.48 6.20
C ALA A 541 22.20 0.21 5.37
N GLY A 542 22.77 0.20 4.15
CA GLY A 542 22.45 -0.75 3.08
C GLY A 542 22.43 -2.21 3.54
N THR A 543 21.26 -2.84 3.45
CA THR A 543 21.01 -4.17 4.03
C THR A 543 20.70 -5.20 2.94
N SER A 544 21.07 -6.45 3.20
CA SER A 544 20.73 -7.58 2.33
C SER A 544 20.31 -8.80 3.15
N TRP A 545 19.66 -9.76 2.49
CA TRP A 545 19.45 -11.11 3.01
C TRP A 545 19.25 -12.08 1.85
N SER A 546 19.42 -13.37 2.12
CA SER A 546 19.20 -14.43 1.13
C SER A 546 18.08 -15.38 1.52
N PHE A 547 17.47 -16.01 0.52
CA PHE A 547 16.53 -17.12 0.65
C PHE A 547 16.72 -18.09 -0.52
N GLN A 548 16.27 -19.35 -0.36
CA GLN A 548 16.38 -20.39 -1.37
C GLN A 548 14.98 -20.82 -1.82
N SER A 549 14.70 -20.74 -3.12
CA SER A 549 13.48 -21.29 -3.71
C SER A 549 13.42 -22.81 -3.56
N GLY A 550 12.22 -23.39 -3.57
CA GLY A 550 12.05 -24.84 -3.51
C GLY A 550 12.50 -25.54 -4.79
N PRO A 551 12.81 -26.86 -4.71
CA PRO A 551 12.87 -27.70 -5.89
C PRO A 551 11.53 -27.63 -6.64
N ALA A 552 11.56 -27.87 -7.95
CA ALA A 552 10.33 -28.09 -8.71
C ALA A 552 9.93 -29.57 -8.60
N PRO A 553 8.64 -29.90 -8.45
CA PRO A 553 8.19 -31.28 -8.45
C PRO A 553 8.51 -31.96 -9.80
N THR A 554 9.07 -33.16 -9.74
CA THR A 554 9.52 -33.95 -10.90
C THR A 554 8.81 -35.29 -10.98
N ILE A 555 8.73 -35.88 -12.18
CA ILE A 555 8.22 -37.25 -12.37
C ILE A 555 9.39 -38.23 -12.14
N ILE A 556 9.30 -39.04 -11.09
CA ILE A 556 10.32 -40.04 -10.75
C ILE A 556 10.00 -41.43 -11.32
N ALA A 557 8.73 -41.71 -11.64
CA ALA A 557 8.33 -42.91 -12.38
C ALA A 557 7.05 -42.67 -13.19
N ALA A 558 6.96 -43.35 -14.35
CA ALA A 558 5.75 -43.45 -15.15
C ALA A 558 5.54 -44.90 -15.61
N VAL A 559 4.30 -45.38 -15.56
CA VAL A 559 3.87 -46.66 -16.12
C VAL A 559 2.60 -46.42 -16.94
N PRO A 560 2.53 -46.78 -18.24
CA PRO A 560 3.63 -47.28 -19.07
C PRO A 560 4.79 -46.29 -19.17
N ARG A 561 6.01 -46.82 -19.27
CA ARG A 561 7.22 -46.01 -19.54
C ARG A 561 7.19 -45.47 -20.97
N THR A 562 8.02 -44.46 -21.24
CA THR A 562 8.27 -43.93 -22.59
C THR A 562 8.52 -45.05 -23.60
N ASP A 563 7.77 -45.00 -24.69
CA ASP A 563 7.77 -45.90 -25.85
C ASP A 563 7.59 -47.39 -25.52
N ALA A 564 7.01 -47.69 -24.35
CA ALA A 564 6.61 -49.03 -23.97
C ALA A 564 5.51 -49.56 -24.91
N ARG A 565 5.57 -50.85 -25.20
CA ARG A 565 4.77 -51.54 -26.24
C ARG A 565 4.00 -52.69 -25.64
N ALA A 566 3.05 -53.24 -26.40
CA ALA A 566 2.19 -54.36 -25.99
C ALA A 566 1.36 -54.09 -24.71
N ILE A 567 1.11 -52.81 -24.39
CA ILE A 567 0.43 -52.42 -23.15
C ILE A 567 -1.01 -52.95 -23.14
N SER A 568 -1.47 -53.48 -21.99
CA SER A 568 -2.84 -53.98 -21.86
C SER A 568 -3.85 -52.90 -22.28
N ARG A 569 -4.87 -53.30 -23.03
CA ARG A 569 -5.94 -52.40 -23.48
C ARG A 569 -6.84 -51.90 -22.34
N THR A 570 -6.65 -52.42 -21.12
CA THR A 570 -7.28 -51.98 -19.87
C THR A 570 -6.25 -51.45 -18.86
N ALA A 571 -5.04 -51.09 -19.30
CA ALA A 571 -4.03 -50.51 -18.41
C ALA A 571 -4.39 -49.09 -17.98
N ASN A 572 -4.25 -48.82 -16.67
CA ASN A 572 -4.13 -47.46 -16.17
C ASN A 572 -2.77 -46.88 -16.54
N VAL A 573 -2.68 -45.56 -16.63
CA VAL A 573 -1.40 -44.84 -16.61
C VAL A 573 -1.18 -44.32 -15.19
N THR A 574 -0.05 -44.64 -14.56
CA THR A 574 0.36 -44.12 -13.26
C THR A 574 1.59 -43.22 -13.39
N VAL A 575 1.60 -42.13 -12.61
CA VAL A 575 2.66 -41.12 -12.58
C VAL A 575 3.04 -40.86 -11.13
N THR A 576 4.27 -41.17 -10.74
CA THR A 576 4.79 -40.96 -9.39
C THR A 576 5.73 -39.76 -9.36
N PHE A 577 5.52 -38.86 -8.41
CA PHE A 577 6.24 -37.59 -8.29
C PHE A 577 7.31 -37.61 -7.17
N SER A 578 8.27 -36.69 -7.24
CA SER A 578 9.28 -36.47 -6.18
C SER A 578 8.65 -36.16 -4.82
N GLU A 579 7.53 -35.45 -4.80
CA GLU A 579 6.85 -34.94 -3.61
C GLU A 579 5.33 -34.86 -3.82
N PRO A 580 4.54 -34.51 -2.77
CA PRO A 580 3.11 -34.28 -2.93
C PRO A 580 2.80 -33.13 -3.90
N VAL A 581 1.87 -33.37 -4.83
CA VAL A 581 1.44 -32.40 -5.86
C VAL A 581 -0.04 -32.06 -5.75
N THR A 582 -0.38 -30.85 -6.17
CA THR A 582 -1.72 -30.26 -6.17
C THR A 582 -2.24 -30.04 -7.59
N LYS A 583 -3.51 -29.65 -7.73
CA LYS A 583 -4.25 -29.46 -9.01
C LYS A 583 -4.41 -30.71 -9.90
N VAL A 584 -4.04 -31.89 -9.41
CA VAL A 584 -4.16 -33.17 -10.13
C VAL A 584 -5.59 -33.41 -10.60
N SER A 585 -5.79 -33.41 -11.92
CA SER A 585 -7.08 -33.45 -12.59
C SER A 585 -6.97 -33.94 -14.04
N THR A 586 -8.11 -34.13 -14.70
CA THR A 586 -8.24 -34.53 -16.11
C THR A 586 -7.77 -33.48 -17.12
N THR A 587 -7.45 -32.25 -16.69
CA THR A 587 -6.84 -31.21 -17.53
C THR A 587 -5.32 -31.13 -17.37
N THR A 588 -4.80 -31.42 -16.17
CA THR A 588 -3.36 -31.42 -15.88
C THR A 588 -2.65 -32.73 -16.26
N ILE A 589 -3.38 -33.85 -16.27
CA ILE A 589 -2.89 -35.16 -16.71
C ILE A 589 -3.82 -35.64 -17.82
N THR A 590 -3.33 -35.61 -19.06
CA THR A 590 -4.12 -35.92 -20.25
C THR A 590 -3.49 -37.07 -21.04
N MET A 591 -4.32 -37.84 -21.75
CA MET A 591 -3.87 -38.82 -22.73
C MET A 591 -4.62 -38.64 -24.05
N LYS A 592 -3.91 -38.73 -25.17
CA LYS A 592 -4.46 -38.53 -26.52
C LYS A 592 -4.09 -39.68 -27.46
N THR A 593 -4.98 -39.98 -28.42
CA THR A 593 -4.71 -40.84 -29.58
C THR A 593 -4.70 -39.95 -30.83
N GLY A 594 -3.51 -39.61 -31.33
CA GLY A 594 -3.36 -38.52 -32.29
C GLY A 594 -3.74 -37.19 -31.62
N THR A 595 -4.69 -36.44 -32.20
CA THR A 595 -5.21 -35.20 -31.63
C THR A 595 -6.33 -35.41 -30.60
N THR A 596 -7.04 -36.52 -30.66
CA THR A 596 -8.26 -36.78 -29.85
C THR A 596 -7.91 -37.15 -28.41
N LEU A 597 -8.52 -36.47 -27.43
CA LEU A 597 -8.44 -36.80 -26.01
C LEU A 597 -9.12 -38.15 -25.72
N VAL A 598 -8.47 -39.00 -24.93
CA VAL A 598 -9.06 -40.24 -24.40
C VAL A 598 -9.75 -39.92 -23.07
N PRO A 599 -11.07 -40.14 -22.93
CA PRO A 599 -11.76 -39.98 -21.66
C PRO A 599 -11.20 -40.93 -20.59
N ALA A 600 -10.88 -40.37 -19.43
CA ALA A 600 -10.28 -41.08 -18.31
C ALA A 600 -10.64 -40.39 -16.99
N ALA A 601 -10.79 -41.18 -15.93
CA ALA A 601 -10.83 -40.65 -14.56
C ALA A 601 -9.39 -40.43 -14.07
N VAL A 602 -9.16 -39.37 -13.30
CA VAL A 602 -7.88 -39.12 -12.62
C VAL A 602 -8.10 -39.20 -11.11
N THR A 603 -7.28 -39.99 -10.43
CA THR A 603 -7.18 -40.01 -8.97
C THR A 603 -5.75 -39.72 -8.52
N TYR A 604 -5.58 -39.34 -7.26
CA TYR A 604 -4.27 -39.05 -6.66
C TYR A 604 -4.19 -39.60 -5.24
N ASP A 605 -3.09 -40.28 -4.92
CA ASP A 605 -2.71 -40.57 -3.54
C ASP A 605 -1.44 -39.79 -3.18
N ALA A 606 -1.57 -38.89 -2.21
CA ALA A 606 -0.47 -38.08 -1.70
C ALA A 606 0.57 -38.91 -0.92
N THR A 607 0.17 -40.06 -0.37
CA THR A 607 1.04 -40.96 0.43
C THR A 607 2.07 -41.65 -0.45
N THR A 608 1.60 -42.31 -1.53
CA THR A 608 2.48 -42.88 -2.57
C THR A 608 2.92 -41.86 -3.61
N ARG A 609 2.53 -40.58 -3.47
CA ARG A 609 2.78 -39.48 -4.43
C ARG A 609 2.43 -39.86 -5.87
N THR A 610 1.37 -40.66 -6.07
CA THR A 610 1.07 -41.28 -7.36
C THR A 610 -0.30 -40.86 -7.88
N ALA A 611 -0.33 -40.24 -9.05
CA ALA A 611 -1.55 -40.02 -9.83
C ALA A 611 -1.86 -41.25 -10.69
N THR A 612 -3.14 -41.59 -10.81
CA THR A 612 -3.62 -42.68 -11.66
C THR A 612 -4.66 -42.14 -12.63
N LEU A 613 -4.36 -42.23 -13.93
CA LEU A 613 -5.25 -41.95 -15.05
C LEU A 613 -5.83 -43.29 -15.54
N ASN A 614 -7.12 -43.52 -15.26
CA ASN A 614 -7.85 -44.74 -15.59
C ASN A 614 -8.78 -44.48 -16.80
N PRO A 615 -8.50 -45.03 -18.00
CA PRO A 615 -9.34 -44.83 -19.19
C PRO A 615 -10.77 -45.36 -19.00
N THR A 616 -11.79 -44.56 -19.27
CA THR A 616 -13.19 -44.97 -19.05
C THR A 616 -13.72 -45.96 -20.09
N ALA A 617 -12.88 -46.34 -21.07
CA ALA A 617 -13.17 -47.32 -22.10
C ALA A 617 -11.90 -48.08 -22.48
N THR A 618 -12.06 -49.36 -22.85
CA THR A 618 -10.97 -50.21 -23.35
C THR A 618 -10.26 -49.55 -24.53
N LEU A 619 -8.95 -49.31 -24.38
CA LEU A 619 -8.12 -48.65 -25.38
C LEU A 619 -8.21 -49.37 -26.74
N GLY A 620 -8.08 -48.62 -27.84
CA GLY A 620 -7.92 -49.22 -29.17
C GLY A 620 -6.73 -50.17 -29.21
N ALA A 621 -6.86 -51.29 -29.92
CA ALA A 621 -5.73 -52.18 -30.17
C ALA A 621 -4.71 -51.49 -31.09
N ASP A 622 -3.42 -51.74 -30.85
CA ASP A 622 -2.32 -51.36 -31.75
C ASP A 622 -2.28 -49.85 -32.04
N ARG A 623 -2.57 -49.03 -31.01
CA ARG A 623 -2.59 -47.57 -31.08
C ARG A 623 -1.49 -46.95 -30.23
N LEU A 624 -0.90 -45.89 -30.78
CA LEU A 624 -0.02 -44.98 -30.07
C LEU A 624 -0.85 -44.01 -29.25
N PHE A 625 -0.59 -43.98 -27.94
CA PHE A 625 -1.15 -43.01 -27.01
C PHE A 625 -0.04 -42.08 -26.51
N SER A 626 -0.30 -40.78 -26.52
CA SER A 626 0.59 -39.76 -25.95
C SER A 626 0.02 -39.26 -24.64
N VAL A 627 0.82 -39.31 -23.57
CA VAL A 627 0.47 -38.77 -22.25
C VAL A 627 1.16 -37.42 -22.08
N ASN A 628 0.48 -36.45 -21.50
CA ASN A 628 1.03 -35.15 -21.14
C ASN A 628 0.64 -34.77 -19.72
N VAL A 629 1.63 -34.30 -18.95
CA VAL A 629 1.52 -33.87 -17.56
C VAL A 629 2.03 -32.43 -17.48
N ALA A 630 1.16 -31.50 -17.10
CA ALA A 630 1.45 -30.06 -17.05
C ALA A 630 0.51 -29.33 -16.07
N GLY A 631 0.89 -28.14 -15.60
CA GLY A 631 0.03 -27.30 -14.73
C GLY A 631 -0.17 -27.80 -13.30
N LEU A 632 0.50 -28.89 -12.91
CA LEU A 632 0.62 -29.34 -11.52
C LEU A 632 1.56 -28.39 -10.75
N LEU A 633 1.26 -28.18 -9.47
CA LEU A 633 2.16 -27.51 -8.52
C LEU A 633 2.50 -28.48 -7.38
N ASP A 634 3.51 -28.20 -6.56
CA ASP A 634 3.70 -28.86 -5.27
C ASP A 634 2.75 -28.29 -4.18
N ALA A 635 3.09 -28.49 -2.91
CA ALA A 635 2.37 -27.93 -1.75
C ALA A 635 2.71 -26.45 -1.45
N VAL A 636 3.77 -25.89 -2.02
CA VAL A 636 4.23 -24.49 -1.83
C VAL A 636 3.94 -23.61 -3.07
N GLY A 637 3.46 -24.22 -4.16
CA GLY A 637 3.11 -23.56 -5.41
C GLY A 637 4.17 -23.66 -6.51
N ASN A 638 5.24 -24.42 -6.32
CA ASN A 638 6.29 -24.60 -7.32
C ASN A 638 5.77 -25.42 -8.52
N PRO A 639 5.87 -24.94 -9.76
CA PRO A 639 5.31 -25.61 -10.93
C PRO A 639 6.14 -26.83 -11.37
N LEU A 640 5.44 -27.90 -11.75
CA LEU A 640 6.04 -29.05 -12.42
C LEU A 640 6.40 -28.71 -13.88
N VAL A 641 7.62 -29.05 -14.30
CA VAL A 641 8.09 -28.87 -15.68
C VAL A 641 7.26 -29.73 -16.64
N PRO A 642 6.53 -29.14 -17.62
CA PRO A 642 5.64 -29.87 -18.51
C PRO A 642 6.36 -31.03 -19.23
N THR A 643 5.83 -32.24 -19.06
CA THR A 643 6.44 -33.48 -19.53
C THR A 643 5.46 -34.27 -20.39
N SER A 644 5.95 -34.96 -21.42
CA SER A 644 5.14 -35.87 -22.26
C SER A 644 5.94 -37.08 -22.73
N TRP A 645 5.24 -38.19 -22.94
CA TRP A 645 5.79 -39.44 -23.48
C TRP A 645 4.73 -40.22 -24.25
N SER A 646 5.15 -41.27 -24.96
CA SER A 646 4.25 -42.15 -25.71
C SER A 646 4.23 -43.57 -25.14
N PHE A 647 3.20 -44.35 -25.46
CA PHE A 647 3.19 -45.81 -25.37
C PHE A 647 2.28 -46.43 -26.44
N THR A 648 2.48 -47.70 -26.78
CA THR A 648 1.66 -48.46 -27.73
C THR A 648 0.86 -49.55 -27.02
N SER A 649 -0.46 -49.55 -27.22
CA SER A 649 -1.33 -50.65 -26.77
C SER A 649 -1.08 -51.92 -27.58
N GLY A 650 -1.30 -53.08 -26.95
CA GLY A 650 -1.26 -54.38 -27.61
C GLY A 650 -2.55 -54.75 -28.35
N PRO A 651 -2.67 -55.99 -28.87
CA PRO A 651 -1.90 -57.18 -28.51
C PRO A 651 -0.45 -57.24 -29.04
N VAL A 652 0.19 -58.40 -28.90
CA VAL A 652 1.42 -58.76 -29.61
C VAL A 652 1.05 -59.75 -30.70
N PRO A 653 1.63 -59.67 -31.91
CA PRO A 653 1.49 -60.71 -32.92
C PRO A 653 1.97 -62.06 -32.35
N THR A 654 1.06 -63.02 -32.31
CA THR A 654 1.31 -64.40 -31.90
C THR A 654 1.15 -65.34 -33.09
N ILE A 655 1.87 -66.46 -33.08
CA ILE A 655 1.69 -67.53 -34.07
C ILE A 655 0.63 -68.49 -33.54
N THR A 656 -0.51 -68.55 -34.21
CA THR A 656 -1.69 -69.35 -33.83
C THR A 656 -1.61 -70.79 -34.35
N SER A 657 -0.94 -71.03 -35.48
CA SER A 657 -0.67 -72.36 -36.02
C SER A 657 0.58 -72.39 -36.90
N VAL A 658 1.18 -73.57 -37.07
CA VAL A 658 2.28 -73.83 -38.01
C VAL A 658 2.05 -75.11 -38.79
N SER A 659 2.52 -75.14 -40.05
CA SER A 659 2.56 -76.35 -40.88
C SER A 659 3.95 -76.48 -41.52
N PRO A 660 4.57 -77.67 -41.62
CA PRO A 660 4.24 -78.87 -40.86
C PRO A 660 4.22 -78.59 -39.35
N ALA A 661 3.43 -79.36 -38.61
CA ALA A 661 3.36 -79.25 -37.15
C ALA A 661 4.74 -79.49 -36.51
N SER A 662 4.98 -78.92 -35.33
CA SER A 662 6.24 -79.12 -34.61
C SER A 662 6.46 -80.60 -34.29
N GLY A 663 7.58 -81.15 -34.76
CA GLY A 663 7.93 -82.57 -34.63
C GLY A 663 7.41 -83.47 -35.75
N ALA A 664 6.67 -82.95 -36.74
CA ALA A 664 6.10 -83.74 -37.82
C ALA A 664 7.18 -84.51 -38.62
N THR A 665 6.94 -85.81 -38.83
CA THR A 665 7.77 -86.71 -39.64
C THR A 665 7.16 -86.92 -41.03
N SER A 666 7.90 -87.59 -41.92
CA SER A 666 7.45 -87.97 -43.27
C SER A 666 6.98 -86.80 -44.15
N VAL A 667 7.45 -85.57 -43.86
CA VAL A 667 7.06 -84.37 -44.60
C VAL A 667 7.53 -84.46 -46.06
N ARG A 668 6.66 -84.11 -47.01
CA ARG A 668 7.00 -84.07 -48.45
C ARG A 668 8.21 -83.15 -48.69
N ARG A 669 9.19 -83.62 -49.46
CA ARG A 669 10.46 -82.89 -49.73
C ARG A 669 10.31 -81.53 -50.41
N ALA A 670 9.16 -81.27 -51.04
CA ALA A 670 8.78 -79.99 -51.64
C ALA A 670 7.59 -79.32 -50.92
N ALA A 671 7.37 -79.62 -49.63
CA ALA A 671 6.35 -78.96 -48.84
C ALA A 671 6.82 -77.57 -48.36
N ASN A 672 5.95 -76.57 -48.52
CA ASN A 672 6.14 -75.27 -47.89
C ASN A 672 6.02 -75.41 -46.37
N ALA A 673 6.83 -74.66 -45.63
CA ALA A 673 6.53 -74.36 -44.23
C ALA A 673 5.63 -73.11 -44.17
N THR A 674 4.67 -73.07 -43.26
CA THR A 674 3.79 -71.93 -43.02
C THR A 674 3.62 -71.63 -41.53
N ALA A 675 3.30 -70.37 -41.22
CA ALA A 675 2.90 -69.93 -39.90
C ALA A 675 1.71 -68.96 -40.03
N THR A 676 0.64 -69.19 -39.27
CA THR A 676 -0.53 -68.32 -39.19
C THR A 676 -0.40 -67.41 -37.97
N PHE A 677 -0.76 -66.14 -38.12
CA PHE A 677 -0.63 -65.11 -37.08
C PHE A 677 -1.99 -64.64 -36.54
N SER A 678 -2.00 -64.08 -35.33
CA SER A 678 -3.17 -63.38 -34.78
C SER A 678 -3.59 -62.16 -35.60
N GLU A 679 -2.64 -61.50 -36.27
CA GLU A 679 -2.81 -60.24 -37.01
C GLU A 679 -1.86 -60.13 -38.22
N ALA A 680 -1.83 -58.96 -38.85
CA ALA A 680 -0.93 -58.66 -39.95
C ALA A 680 0.47 -58.25 -39.43
N ILE A 681 1.52 -58.87 -39.98
CA ILE A 681 2.91 -58.61 -39.60
C ILE A 681 3.73 -57.95 -40.72
N ILE A 682 4.78 -57.23 -40.30
CA ILE A 682 5.83 -56.64 -41.12
C ILE A 682 7.21 -57.18 -40.69
N GLY A 683 8.27 -56.83 -41.41
CA GLY A 683 9.64 -57.23 -41.06
C GLY A 683 10.04 -58.66 -41.45
N VAL A 684 9.25 -59.31 -42.31
CA VAL A 684 9.59 -60.62 -42.92
C VAL A 684 10.72 -60.42 -43.95
N SER A 685 11.85 -61.10 -43.74
CA SER A 685 13.02 -61.02 -44.62
C SER A 685 13.83 -62.32 -44.60
N ALA A 686 14.90 -62.39 -45.41
CA ALA A 686 15.84 -63.51 -45.38
C ALA A 686 16.67 -63.62 -44.08
N SER A 687 16.83 -62.51 -43.35
CA SER A 687 17.54 -62.49 -42.06
C SER A 687 16.63 -62.79 -40.87
N THR A 688 15.35 -62.46 -40.95
CA THR A 688 14.38 -62.64 -39.85
C THR A 688 13.60 -63.96 -39.92
N VAL A 689 13.42 -64.53 -41.11
CA VAL A 689 12.71 -65.80 -41.33
C VAL A 689 13.64 -66.80 -42.01
N LYS A 690 14.12 -67.79 -41.27
CA LYS A 690 15.11 -68.78 -41.73
C LYS A 690 14.56 -70.20 -41.70
N LEU A 691 14.74 -70.93 -42.81
CA LEU A 691 14.72 -72.40 -42.84
C LEU A 691 16.19 -72.86 -42.75
N THR A 692 16.47 -73.85 -41.91
CA THR A 692 17.83 -74.38 -41.67
C THR A 692 17.83 -75.90 -41.60
N ASN A 693 18.88 -76.56 -42.07
CA ASN A 693 19.16 -77.93 -41.66
C ASN A 693 19.48 -77.93 -40.16
N ALA A 694 18.73 -78.68 -39.37
CA ALA A 694 18.81 -78.63 -37.91
C ALA A 694 20.07 -79.29 -37.33
N SER A 695 20.77 -80.13 -38.11
CA SER A 695 22.00 -80.81 -37.71
C SER A 695 23.26 -80.05 -38.13
N THR A 696 23.25 -79.38 -39.29
CA THR A 696 24.43 -78.67 -39.82
C THR A 696 24.36 -77.14 -39.66
N GLY A 697 23.21 -76.60 -39.24
CA GLY A 697 22.96 -75.15 -39.16
C GLY A 697 22.82 -74.44 -40.52
N THR A 698 23.06 -75.14 -41.64
CA THR A 698 23.05 -74.57 -42.99
C THR A 698 21.70 -73.94 -43.31
N VAL A 699 21.68 -72.65 -43.66
CA VAL A 699 20.47 -71.94 -44.09
C VAL A 699 20.07 -72.41 -45.48
N ILE A 700 18.79 -72.76 -45.64
CA ILE A 700 18.21 -73.17 -46.91
C ILE A 700 17.59 -71.93 -47.59
N THR A 701 17.94 -71.71 -48.85
CA THR A 701 17.31 -70.66 -49.67
C THR A 701 15.82 -70.96 -49.84
N ALA A 702 14.99 -69.96 -49.54
CA ALA A 702 13.54 -70.06 -49.62
C ALA A 702 12.93 -68.72 -50.04
N VAL A 703 11.82 -68.76 -50.77
CA VAL A 703 10.95 -67.59 -50.98
C VAL A 703 10.08 -67.42 -49.74
N ARG A 704 9.97 -66.20 -49.23
CA ARG A 704 9.09 -65.85 -48.10
C ARG A 704 7.99 -64.92 -48.61
N SER A 705 6.73 -65.24 -48.36
CA SER A 705 5.59 -64.39 -48.68
C SER A 705 4.58 -64.36 -47.53
N PHE A 706 4.11 -63.17 -47.15
CA PHE A 706 3.07 -63.01 -46.14
C PHE A 706 1.79 -62.49 -46.80
N ASN A 707 0.67 -63.16 -46.54
CA ASN A 707 -0.65 -62.70 -46.96
C ASN A 707 -1.33 -62.04 -45.75
N SER A 708 -1.54 -60.73 -45.81
CA SER A 708 -2.14 -59.93 -44.73
C SER A 708 -3.62 -60.25 -44.47
N THR A 709 -4.36 -60.68 -45.49
CA THR A 709 -5.78 -61.04 -45.38
C THR A 709 -5.97 -62.38 -44.67
N THR A 710 -5.19 -63.41 -45.04
CA THR A 710 -5.26 -64.73 -44.39
C THR A 710 -4.37 -64.85 -43.15
N LYS A 711 -3.48 -63.86 -42.93
CA LYS A 711 -2.48 -63.81 -41.85
C LYS A 711 -1.48 -64.99 -41.91
N VAL A 712 -1.25 -65.56 -43.09
CA VAL A 712 -0.32 -66.69 -43.29
C VAL A 712 0.99 -66.22 -43.90
N LEU A 713 2.09 -66.51 -43.21
CA LEU A 713 3.44 -66.52 -43.76
C LEU A 713 3.70 -67.88 -44.43
N THR A 714 4.15 -67.86 -45.68
CA THR A 714 4.62 -69.03 -46.43
C THR A 714 6.12 -68.94 -46.65
N ILE A 715 6.81 -70.07 -46.45
CA ILE A 715 8.24 -70.27 -46.59
C ILE A 715 8.42 -71.44 -47.56
N ASN A 716 8.61 -71.11 -48.83
CA ASN A 716 8.73 -72.08 -49.93
C ASN A 716 10.22 -72.34 -50.23
N PRO A 717 10.76 -73.56 -49.97
CA PRO A 717 12.15 -73.90 -50.27
C PRO A 717 12.46 -73.75 -51.76
N SER A 718 13.54 -73.04 -52.10
CA SER A 718 13.98 -72.88 -53.49
C SER A 718 14.66 -74.12 -54.07
N VAL A 719 14.77 -75.20 -53.28
CA VAL A 719 15.34 -76.49 -53.65
C VAL A 719 14.54 -77.61 -52.98
N THR A 720 14.44 -78.77 -53.62
CA THR A 720 13.90 -79.99 -53.01
C THR A 720 14.72 -80.35 -51.76
N LEU A 721 14.07 -80.45 -50.61
CA LEU A 721 14.72 -80.76 -49.34
C LEU A 721 15.28 -82.20 -49.36
N ALA A 722 16.41 -82.41 -48.68
CA ALA A 722 17.02 -83.73 -48.55
C ALA A 722 16.08 -84.70 -47.81
N SER A 723 16.14 -85.99 -48.14
CA SER A 723 15.34 -87.04 -47.49
C SER A 723 15.80 -87.32 -46.05
N ASN A 724 14.87 -87.78 -45.20
CA ASN A 724 15.08 -88.17 -43.79
C ASN A 724 15.83 -87.11 -42.93
N THR A 725 15.77 -85.84 -43.34
CA THR A 725 16.57 -84.75 -42.79
C THR A 725 15.71 -83.90 -41.86
N LEU A 726 16.26 -83.56 -40.69
CA LEU A 726 15.60 -82.68 -39.74
C LEU A 726 15.85 -81.22 -40.15
N TYR A 727 14.79 -80.46 -40.34
CA TYR A 727 14.81 -79.04 -40.62
C TYR A 727 14.25 -78.24 -39.45
N ARG A 728 14.76 -77.02 -39.28
CA ARG A 728 14.35 -76.04 -38.28
C ARG A 728 13.89 -74.76 -38.97
N VAL A 729 12.68 -74.30 -38.65
CA VAL A 729 12.21 -72.97 -39.02
C VAL A 729 12.38 -72.05 -37.81
N THR A 730 12.97 -70.89 -38.04
CA THR A 730 13.14 -69.81 -37.05
C THR A 730 12.50 -68.54 -37.59
N ILE A 731 11.57 -67.95 -36.84
CA ILE A 731 10.98 -66.64 -37.09
C ILE A 731 11.41 -65.73 -35.95
N THR A 732 12.40 -64.89 -36.23
CA THR A 732 12.95 -63.91 -35.29
C THR A 732 12.05 -62.68 -35.26
N GLY A 733 11.46 -62.40 -34.10
CA GLY A 733 10.75 -61.17 -33.83
C GLY A 733 11.61 -60.14 -33.08
N GLY A 734 11.20 -58.88 -33.12
CA GLY A 734 11.98 -57.75 -32.58
C GLY A 734 11.62 -56.43 -33.27
N THR A 735 12.08 -55.31 -32.70
CA THR A 735 11.77 -53.94 -33.18
C THR A 735 12.20 -53.69 -34.63
N SER A 736 13.35 -54.23 -35.06
CA SER A 736 13.81 -54.22 -36.45
C SER A 736 13.49 -55.51 -37.22
N ALA A 737 12.83 -56.48 -36.59
CA ALA A 737 12.53 -57.80 -37.13
C ALA A 737 11.01 -58.02 -37.24
N VAL A 738 10.51 -59.26 -37.12
CA VAL A 738 9.07 -59.53 -37.24
C VAL A 738 8.28 -58.91 -36.09
N ARG A 739 7.23 -58.17 -36.44
CA ARG A 739 6.38 -57.35 -35.56
C ARG A 739 5.08 -56.99 -36.30
N ASP A 740 4.08 -56.44 -35.60
CA ASP A 740 2.87 -55.91 -36.23
C ASP A 740 3.10 -54.51 -36.85
N ALA A 741 2.03 -53.91 -37.40
CA ALA A 741 2.08 -52.59 -38.04
C ALA A 741 2.28 -51.40 -37.07
N ALA A 742 1.86 -51.52 -35.80
CA ALA A 742 2.16 -50.54 -34.75
C ALA A 742 3.57 -50.72 -34.16
N GLY A 743 4.15 -51.91 -34.36
CA GLY A 743 5.51 -52.29 -34.04
C GLY A 743 5.68 -53.08 -32.73
N ASN A 744 4.65 -53.76 -32.21
CA ASN A 744 4.87 -54.68 -31.09
C ASN A 744 5.62 -55.93 -31.61
N PRO A 745 6.76 -56.31 -30.99
CA PRO A 745 7.62 -57.36 -31.54
C PRO A 745 7.07 -58.76 -31.27
N LEU A 746 7.03 -59.61 -32.30
CA LEU A 746 6.73 -61.04 -32.15
C LEU A 746 7.68 -61.69 -31.13
N ALA A 747 7.16 -62.58 -30.29
CA ALA A 747 8.00 -63.48 -29.52
C ALA A 747 8.69 -64.51 -30.45
N THR A 748 10.02 -64.41 -30.60
CA THR A 748 10.81 -65.26 -31.51
C THR A 748 10.46 -66.73 -31.37
N LYS A 749 10.00 -67.34 -32.47
CA LYS A 749 9.47 -68.71 -32.49
C LYS A 749 10.35 -69.61 -33.34
N THR A 750 10.57 -70.83 -32.85
CA THR A 750 11.29 -71.88 -33.56
C THR A 750 10.51 -73.18 -33.49
N TRP A 751 10.49 -73.96 -34.58
CA TRP A 751 10.00 -75.34 -34.58
C TRP A 751 10.79 -76.19 -35.58
N THR A 752 10.62 -77.51 -35.51
CA THR A 752 11.32 -78.48 -36.38
C THR A 752 10.36 -79.46 -37.05
N PHE A 753 10.76 -80.00 -38.19
CA PHE A 753 10.07 -81.09 -38.89
C PHE A 753 11.09 -81.97 -39.63
N ARG A 754 10.75 -83.22 -39.91
CA ARG A 754 11.61 -84.18 -40.63
C ARG A 754 10.98 -84.61 -41.95
N THR A 755 11.75 -84.53 -43.03
CA THR A 755 11.33 -84.97 -44.37
C THR A 755 11.20 -86.49 -44.47
N GLY A 756 10.35 -86.95 -45.40
CA GLY A 756 10.23 -88.37 -45.74
C GLY A 756 11.48 -88.97 -46.39
N SER A 757 11.40 -90.27 -46.68
CA SER A 757 12.42 -91.02 -47.43
C SER A 757 12.60 -90.51 -48.87
N SER A 758 13.59 -91.06 -49.57
CA SER A 758 13.92 -90.71 -50.96
C SER A 758 13.01 -91.34 -52.01
N ILE A 759 12.11 -92.22 -51.58
CA ILE A 759 11.15 -93.01 -52.37
C ILE A 759 9.93 -92.15 -52.71
#